data_AF-A0A2D7PL58-F1
#
_entry.id   AF-A0A2D7PL58-F1
#
_cell.length_a   1.000
_cell.length_b   1.000
_cell.length_c   1.000
_cell.angle_alpha   90.00
_cell.angle_beta   90.00
_cell.angle_gamma   90.00
#
_symmetry.space_group_name_H-M   'P 1'
#
loop_
_entity.id
_entity.type
_entity.pdbx_description
1 polymer ?
#
loop_
_entity_poly.entity_id
_entity_poly.type
_entity_poly.pdbx_seq_one_letter_code
_entity_poly.pdbx_strand_id
1 'polypeptide(L)'
;MKGVIAIARRDLASTFLVPTGWIILAGWGLVASIIFAFASFREGEPATLRAVISIAGWAIAVVAPAISMRSFAEEARLGTLEVLLTSPLSALELVLGKFLAGVGVLLVLGIPILVLFGVAEIYGDPDPGELASGLLGLLLAGGTLIALGLVVSTRTSSQVVAYLVTFFVFFAVVLVAKGVPVLIEFLPAGLLAPEQTLAWIEWASGLDPLLRLDEFAIGLFDSANLGWFIAASAFFLFLGGISLAAPQRIRTASRAGRLVAMLLSAAGILGAAVSAIAFSTLTEAPPLRVEADLTKTRAYSLQASTVELLESLEPGWSVRLLVARDDADPVTMRQVDEVVQRMDQVTPNLEAERIDPVDPRSIGRYEAVLESLLSRDSATIAIWEEKIQTGVDAFEALQAVGREVAPSAASLLLKIPDDSPIRPLIERVGLVFGTLADQGDAFTEFIDETLRSTSQQPLPNWRLAQASLAANNAKQAGEIEQVADVLRQWEIDPGIPAAARDWSALTIPAIESAAVLLRASGDELAVLEESHPLVAAVIAESIAEGDVAIVDGPRGSLVIPAWQLFPASAVRQGGDGAVVGFDRRFQGEETLAAAIRALRLGRMPRVVFVHAEDRSLLRDRDDGLEVAGITNALRTARFEVAEWIPGRTERPLAAPERTTVWFVLPPLQRKGLEYGDAEKALLGAATGLIAEGEPVLLTVARSMLPLVGKPDPWSTVASPLGVEIDTARVVFEWMPNMAEGGSVKTWQEIDEHPPADSTSGGAIIEALRGKRLFVSHATPIKVDAPDSSTAVVLAEIRPNALRWLENDWRGDGVQIEEMPGGDRFAAPIPVAVAVEAMGENGMQRLVAVGSGGWALSALVNEAGTLGGDRLVLANPGNRELALSSIAWLAGLDDLVATAATGREISRFSGLSSDARAAWGLALTVFLGLGPMLLGTMVWSMRRATS
;
A
#
# COMPACT_ATOMS: atom_id res chain seq x y z
N MET A 1 28.77 43.32 -4.51
CA MET A 1 27.31 43.07 -4.30
C MET A 1 26.40 44.20 -4.80
N LYS A 2 26.58 45.48 -4.44
CA LYS A 2 25.69 46.58 -4.91
C LYS A 2 25.52 46.64 -6.44
N GLY A 3 26.59 46.42 -7.20
CA GLY A 3 26.55 46.39 -8.67
C GLY A 3 25.76 45.22 -9.26
N VAL A 4 25.93 44.01 -8.71
CA VAL A 4 25.19 42.81 -9.14
C VAL A 4 23.68 43.01 -8.98
N ILE A 5 23.25 43.53 -7.83
CA ILE A 5 21.83 43.81 -7.54
C ILE A 5 21.30 44.91 -8.46
N ALA A 6 22.11 45.93 -8.78
CA ALA A 6 21.71 46.99 -9.70
C ALA A 6 21.42 46.44 -11.11
N ILE A 7 22.25 45.52 -11.61
CA ILE A 7 22.02 44.84 -12.89
C ILE A 7 20.77 43.96 -12.80
N ALA A 8 20.65 43.14 -11.75
CA ALA A 8 19.51 42.25 -11.57
C ALA A 8 18.19 43.02 -11.58
N ARG A 9 18.11 44.12 -10.82
CA ARG A 9 16.93 45.00 -10.78
C ARG A 9 16.65 45.66 -12.13
N ARG A 10 17.68 46.15 -12.83
CA ARG A 10 17.54 46.78 -14.15
C ARG A 10 16.98 45.81 -15.17
N ASP A 11 17.53 44.60 -15.24
CA ASP A 11 17.18 43.59 -16.26
C ASP A 11 15.86 42.87 -15.93
N LEU A 12 15.54 42.69 -14.66
CA LEU A 12 14.20 42.25 -14.23
C LEU A 12 13.14 43.30 -14.60
N ALA A 13 13.39 44.58 -14.30
CA ALA A 13 12.48 45.65 -14.67
C ALA A 13 12.34 45.77 -16.20
N SER A 14 13.44 45.71 -16.96
CA SER A 14 13.39 45.77 -18.43
C SER A 14 12.57 44.63 -19.03
N THR A 15 12.50 43.48 -18.34
CA THR A 15 11.71 42.33 -18.79
C THR A 15 10.21 42.59 -18.79
N PHE A 16 9.70 43.32 -17.80
CA PHE A 16 8.28 43.63 -17.66
C PHE A 16 7.91 45.04 -18.16
N LEU A 17 8.89 45.88 -18.47
CA LEU A 17 8.67 47.17 -19.14
C LEU A 17 8.37 47.04 -20.64
N VAL A 18 8.52 45.83 -21.19
CA VAL A 18 8.32 45.49 -22.60
C VAL A 18 7.37 44.27 -22.67
N PRO A 19 6.55 44.08 -23.72
CA PRO A 19 5.52 43.03 -23.72
C PRO A 19 6.01 41.60 -23.53
N THR A 20 7.29 41.31 -23.80
CA THR A 20 7.84 39.95 -23.79
C THR A 20 7.65 39.21 -22.47
N GLY A 21 7.93 39.83 -21.32
CA GLY A 21 7.79 39.18 -20.01
C GLY A 21 6.34 38.80 -19.71
N TRP A 22 5.40 39.65 -20.10
CA TRP A 22 3.96 39.42 -19.94
C TRP A 22 3.43 38.31 -20.85
N ILE A 23 3.96 38.19 -22.08
CA ILE A 23 3.60 37.11 -23.01
C ILE A 23 4.07 35.75 -22.46
N ILE A 24 5.28 35.69 -21.90
CA ILE A 24 5.80 34.45 -21.29
C ILE A 24 4.93 34.06 -20.07
N LEU A 25 4.61 35.02 -19.20
CA LEU A 25 3.75 34.78 -18.03
C LEU A 25 2.35 34.30 -18.44
N ALA A 26 1.76 34.92 -19.47
CA ALA A 26 0.48 34.53 -20.05
C ALA A 26 0.50 33.10 -20.60
N GLY A 27 1.50 32.75 -21.41
CA GLY A 27 1.63 31.42 -22.00
C GLY A 27 1.83 30.33 -20.93
N TRP A 28 2.68 30.60 -19.95
CA TRP A 28 2.90 29.70 -18.80
C TRP A 28 1.63 29.49 -17.98
N GLY A 29 0.95 30.57 -17.60
CA GLY A 29 -0.30 30.52 -16.84
C GLY A 29 -1.42 29.81 -17.60
N LEU A 30 -1.52 30.03 -18.91
CA LEU A 30 -2.46 29.35 -19.79
C LEU A 30 -2.25 27.83 -19.79
N VAL A 31 -1.02 27.36 -20.04
CA VAL A 31 -0.71 25.93 -20.02
C VAL A 31 -1.02 25.32 -18.64
N ALA A 32 -0.58 25.96 -17.56
CA ALA A 32 -0.83 25.49 -16.19
C ALA A 32 -2.34 25.37 -15.89
N SER A 33 -3.14 26.38 -16.27
CA SER A 33 -4.59 26.38 -16.05
C SER A 33 -5.33 25.31 -16.84
N ILE A 34 -4.93 25.05 -18.09
CA ILE A 34 -5.51 23.99 -18.93
C ILE A 34 -5.24 22.63 -18.30
N ILE A 35 -3.99 22.36 -17.92
CA ILE A 35 -3.63 21.11 -17.25
C ILE A 35 -4.42 20.96 -15.95
N PHE A 36 -4.49 21.99 -15.12
CA PHE A 36 -5.26 21.92 -13.87
C PHE A 36 -6.74 21.58 -14.12
N ALA A 37 -7.40 22.27 -15.05
CA ALA A 37 -8.83 22.06 -15.34
C ALA A 37 -9.14 20.67 -15.92
N PHE A 38 -8.23 20.11 -16.73
CA PHE A 38 -8.44 18.82 -17.38
C PHE A 38 -7.91 17.63 -16.57
N ALA A 39 -6.75 17.75 -15.93
CA ALA A 39 -6.05 16.64 -15.30
C ALA A 39 -6.26 16.52 -13.78
N SER A 40 -6.49 17.63 -13.07
CA SER A 40 -6.52 17.63 -11.58
C SER A 40 -7.89 18.02 -11.01
N PHE A 41 -8.53 19.06 -11.53
CA PHE A 41 -9.69 19.70 -10.90
C PHE A 41 -11.01 19.02 -11.27
N ARG A 42 -11.32 17.89 -10.61
CA ARG A 42 -12.59 17.15 -10.76
C ARG A 42 -13.10 16.67 -9.40
N GLU A 43 -14.42 16.53 -9.27
CA GLU A 43 -15.03 15.99 -8.04
C GLU A 43 -14.54 14.56 -7.76
N GLY A 44 -14.18 14.28 -6.51
CA GLY A 44 -13.70 12.96 -6.07
C GLY A 44 -12.24 12.63 -6.43
N GLU A 45 -11.58 13.46 -7.24
CA GLU A 45 -10.15 13.36 -7.54
C GLU A 45 -9.30 13.96 -6.41
N PRO A 46 -8.02 13.54 -6.27
CA PRO A 46 -7.12 14.13 -5.29
C PRO A 46 -6.85 15.60 -5.57
N ALA A 47 -6.87 16.40 -4.51
CA ALA A 47 -6.48 17.79 -4.50
C ALA A 47 -4.96 17.94 -4.53
N THR A 48 -4.36 17.64 -5.69
CA THR A 48 -2.92 17.79 -5.94
C THR A 48 -2.65 18.61 -7.19
N LEU A 49 -1.54 19.36 -7.18
CA LEU A 49 -1.02 20.10 -8.35
C LEU A 49 0.13 19.36 -9.03
N ARG A 50 0.43 18.11 -8.67
CA ARG A 50 1.53 17.32 -9.22
C ARG A 50 1.57 17.32 -10.75
N ALA A 51 0.43 17.05 -11.38
CA ALA A 51 0.33 17.03 -12.85
C ALA A 51 0.73 18.38 -13.46
N VAL A 52 0.35 19.48 -12.82
CA VAL A 52 0.73 20.84 -13.23
C VAL A 52 2.24 21.04 -13.07
N ILE A 53 2.84 20.59 -11.97
CA ILE A 53 4.28 20.73 -11.67
C ILE A 53 5.13 19.88 -12.62
N SER A 54 4.77 18.62 -12.84
CA SER A 54 5.51 17.72 -13.75
C SER A 54 5.49 18.25 -15.19
N ILE A 55 4.32 18.72 -15.67
CA ILE A 55 4.23 19.31 -17.02
C ILE A 55 4.95 20.67 -17.08
N ALA A 56 4.89 21.47 -16.01
CA ALA A 56 5.68 22.69 -15.87
C ALA A 56 7.19 22.40 -15.96
N GLY A 57 7.65 21.25 -15.44
CA GLY A 57 9.02 20.76 -15.57
C GLY A 57 9.46 20.61 -17.03
N TRP A 58 8.62 19.99 -17.86
CA TRP A 58 8.86 19.91 -19.30
C TRP A 58 8.77 21.28 -19.98
N ALA A 59 7.80 22.10 -19.58
CA ALA A 59 7.62 23.43 -20.14
C ALA A 59 8.80 24.37 -19.83
N ILE A 60 9.53 24.15 -18.71
CA ILE A 60 10.69 24.96 -18.34
C ILE A 60 11.84 24.81 -19.35
N ALA A 61 11.93 23.67 -20.04
CA ALA A 61 12.88 23.46 -21.12
C ALA A 61 12.66 24.42 -22.29
N VAL A 62 11.43 24.87 -22.50
CA VAL A 62 11.04 25.87 -23.52
C VAL A 62 11.15 27.29 -22.96
N VAL A 63 10.67 27.50 -21.74
CA VAL A 63 10.55 28.84 -21.15
C VAL A 63 11.89 29.41 -20.70
N ALA A 64 12.75 28.60 -20.06
CA ALA A 64 14.03 29.09 -19.55
C ALA A 64 14.97 29.61 -20.66
N PRO A 65 15.13 28.93 -21.82
CA PRO A 65 15.84 29.50 -22.97
C PRO A 65 15.24 30.81 -23.48
N ALA A 66 13.91 30.95 -23.46
CA ALA A 66 13.25 32.19 -23.88
C ALA A 66 13.54 33.36 -22.92
N ILE A 67 13.74 33.08 -21.62
CA ILE A 67 14.15 34.08 -20.64
C ILE A 67 15.62 34.49 -20.87
N SER A 68 16.52 33.53 -21.06
CA SER A 68 17.96 33.79 -21.14
C SER A 68 18.44 34.26 -22.51
N MET A 69 17.72 33.98 -23.60
CA MET A 69 18.20 34.21 -24.97
C MET A 69 18.65 35.65 -25.25
N ARG A 70 17.94 36.64 -24.69
CA ARG A 70 18.21 38.06 -24.93
C ARG A 70 19.28 38.66 -24.03
N SER A 71 19.70 37.93 -23.01
CA SER A 71 20.49 38.47 -21.90
C SER A 71 21.79 39.16 -22.36
N PHE A 72 22.63 38.47 -23.14
CA PHE A 72 23.86 39.04 -23.72
C PHE A 72 23.77 39.18 -25.24
N ALA A 73 23.04 38.30 -25.92
CA ALA A 73 22.92 38.33 -27.38
C ALA A 73 22.29 39.63 -27.90
N GLU A 74 21.33 40.21 -27.17
CA GLU A 74 20.73 41.49 -27.54
C GLU A 74 21.70 42.65 -27.38
N GLU A 75 22.47 42.68 -26.29
CA GLU A 75 23.49 43.71 -26.08
C GLU A 75 24.62 43.60 -27.11
N ALA A 76 24.99 42.38 -27.52
CA ALA A 76 25.94 42.14 -28.60
C ALA A 76 25.40 42.66 -29.95
N ARG A 77 24.14 42.38 -30.25
CA ARG A 77 23.46 42.84 -31.47
C ARG A 77 23.30 44.35 -31.53
N LEU A 78 23.02 44.99 -30.39
CA LEU A 78 22.85 46.45 -30.28
C LEU A 78 24.18 47.21 -30.15
N GLY A 79 25.32 46.50 -30.05
CA GLY A 79 26.64 47.10 -29.86
C GLY A 79 26.87 47.68 -28.45
N THR A 80 25.93 47.48 -27.52
CA THR A 80 26.03 47.99 -26.14
C THR A 80 26.84 47.07 -25.23
N LEU A 81 27.19 45.87 -25.68
CA LEU A 81 28.01 44.93 -24.93
C LEU A 81 29.39 45.51 -24.59
N GLU A 82 30.01 46.26 -25.51
CA GLU A 82 31.31 46.92 -25.24
C GLU A 82 31.20 47.93 -24.09
N VAL A 83 30.09 48.67 -24.03
CA VAL A 83 29.82 49.61 -22.93
C VAL A 83 29.63 48.87 -21.61
N LEU A 84 28.86 47.77 -21.60
CA LEU A 84 28.67 46.97 -20.38
C LEU A 84 30.01 46.42 -19.87
N LEU A 85 30.86 45.96 -20.78
CA LEU A 85 32.19 45.42 -20.49
C LEU A 85 33.21 46.47 -20.02
N THR A 86 32.97 47.77 -20.24
CA THR A 86 33.77 48.87 -19.69
C THR A 86 33.34 49.32 -18.29
N SER A 87 32.23 48.77 -17.77
CA SER A 87 31.78 49.05 -16.41
C SER A 87 32.80 48.50 -15.38
N PRO A 88 32.87 49.06 -14.16
CA PRO A 88 33.81 48.61 -13.12
C PRO A 88 33.42 47.28 -12.47
N LEU A 89 32.65 46.43 -13.17
CA LEU A 89 32.15 45.15 -12.70
C LEU A 89 32.89 44.02 -13.40
N SER A 90 33.22 42.96 -12.66
CA SER A 90 33.83 41.77 -13.23
C SER A 90 32.85 41.02 -14.13
N ALA A 91 33.36 40.26 -15.12
CA ALA A 91 32.53 39.45 -16.00
C ALA A 91 31.60 38.47 -15.22
N LEU A 92 32.09 37.93 -14.11
CA LEU A 92 31.32 37.02 -13.25
C LEU A 92 30.21 37.78 -12.50
N GLU A 93 30.46 39.00 -12.03
CA GLU A 93 29.41 39.86 -11.44
C GLU A 93 28.32 40.24 -12.45
N LEU A 94 28.68 40.49 -13.71
CA LEU A 94 27.71 40.75 -14.79
C LEU A 94 26.81 39.54 -15.03
N VAL A 95 27.42 38.35 -15.13
CA VAL A 95 26.70 37.07 -15.33
C VAL A 95 25.80 36.76 -14.14
N LEU A 96 26.28 36.91 -12.90
CA LEU A 96 25.47 36.73 -11.69
C LEU A 96 24.29 37.71 -11.64
N GLY A 97 24.49 38.97 -12.02
CA GLY A 97 23.41 39.97 -12.04
C GLY A 97 22.29 39.58 -13.01
N LYS A 98 22.67 39.12 -14.21
CA LYS A 98 21.71 38.64 -15.22
C LYS A 98 21.06 37.30 -14.84
N PHE A 99 21.78 36.42 -14.17
CA PHE A 99 21.22 35.20 -13.60
C PHE A 99 20.14 35.49 -12.57
N LEU A 100 20.41 36.38 -11.61
CA LEU A 100 19.43 36.79 -10.60
C LEU A 100 18.21 37.47 -11.22
N ALA A 101 18.38 38.23 -12.31
CA ALA A 101 17.23 38.74 -13.07
C ALA A 101 16.38 37.62 -13.66
N GLY A 102 17.01 36.59 -14.24
CA GLY A 102 16.32 35.40 -14.76
C GLY A 102 15.60 34.60 -13.68
N VAL A 103 16.25 34.37 -12.54
CA VAL A 103 15.62 33.75 -11.35
C VAL A 103 14.44 34.57 -10.85
N GLY A 104 14.55 35.91 -10.87
CA GLY A 104 13.42 36.80 -10.56
C GLY A 104 12.23 36.60 -11.48
N VAL A 105 12.45 36.34 -12.78
CA VAL A 105 11.38 35.98 -13.72
C VAL A 105 10.78 34.62 -13.38
N LEU A 106 11.59 33.62 -13.04
CA LEU A 106 11.08 32.30 -12.60
C LEU A 106 10.19 32.40 -11.35
N LEU A 107 10.56 33.22 -10.37
CA LEU A 107 9.72 33.46 -9.20
C LEU A 107 8.35 34.05 -9.58
N VAL A 108 8.31 34.97 -10.56
CA VAL A 108 7.05 35.51 -11.09
C VAL A 108 6.24 34.43 -11.82
N LEU A 109 6.88 33.47 -12.49
CA LEU A 109 6.20 32.32 -13.11
C LEU A 109 5.61 31.34 -12.07
N GLY A 110 6.01 31.42 -10.80
CA GLY A 110 5.34 30.69 -9.72
C GLY A 110 3.93 31.20 -9.41
N ILE A 111 3.64 32.48 -9.70
CA ILE A 111 2.36 33.12 -9.32
C ILE A 111 1.14 32.41 -9.91
N PRO A 112 1.08 32.04 -11.21
CA PRO A 112 -0.05 31.28 -11.75
C PRO A 112 -0.31 29.97 -11.01
N ILE A 113 0.74 29.24 -10.62
CA ILE A 113 0.61 27.97 -9.89
C ILE A 113 0.04 28.22 -8.48
N LEU A 114 0.48 29.30 -7.80
CA LEU A 114 -0.08 29.71 -6.51
C LEU A 114 -1.58 30.09 -6.61
N VAL A 115 -2.00 30.72 -7.72
CA VAL A 115 -3.42 31.02 -7.96
C VAL A 115 -4.24 29.74 -8.13
N LEU A 116 -3.71 28.74 -8.85
CA LEU A 116 -4.36 27.43 -8.99
C LEU A 116 -4.49 26.73 -7.64
N PHE A 117 -3.44 26.78 -6.81
CA PHE A 117 -3.47 26.25 -5.46
C PHE A 117 -4.54 26.93 -4.59
N GLY A 118 -4.65 28.26 -4.66
CA GLY A 118 -5.68 28.99 -3.92
C GLY A 118 -7.11 28.59 -4.30
N VAL A 119 -7.36 28.22 -5.56
CA VAL A 119 -8.67 27.65 -5.96
C VAL A 119 -8.82 26.22 -5.46
N ALA A 120 -7.76 25.42 -5.49
CA ALA A 120 -7.80 24.06 -4.98
C ALA A 120 -8.09 24.01 -3.46
N GLU A 121 -7.55 24.96 -2.68
CA GLU A 121 -7.80 25.11 -1.24
C GLU A 121 -9.29 25.25 -0.89
N ILE A 122 -10.07 25.87 -1.77
CA ILE A 122 -11.51 26.09 -1.55
C ILE A 122 -12.28 24.77 -1.55
N TYR A 123 -11.83 23.77 -2.30
CA TYR A 123 -12.59 22.55 -2.58
C TYR A 123 -11.96 21.26 -2.01
N GLY A 124 -10.68 21.24 -1.63
CA GLY A 124 -10.04 19.97 -1.26
C GLY A 124 -8.76 20.03 -0.44
N ASP A 125 -8.47 21.09 0.32
CA ASP A 125 -7.31 21.20 1.23
C ASP A 125 -5.99 20.58 0.68
N PRO A 126 -5.51 21.00 -0.51
CA PRO A 126 -4.33 20.44 -1.16
C PRO A 126 -3.07 20.54 -0.30
N ASP A 127 -2.05 19.77 -0.65
CA ASP A 127 -0.80 19.69 0.12
C ASP A 127 0.14 20.88 -0.16
N PRO A 128 0.38 21.80 0.80
CA PRO A 128 1.28 22.93 0.62
C PRO A 128 2.75 22.50 0.59
N GLY A 129 3.09 21.36 1.19
CA GLY A 129 4.45 20.83 1.17
C GLY A 129 4.83 20.22 -0.17
N GLU A 130 3.91 19.48 -0.80
CA GLU A 130 4.03 19.04 -2.19
C GLU A 130 4.23 20.24 -3.13
N LEU A 131 3.40 21.28 -2.97
CA LEU A 131 3.53 22.50 -3.76
C LEU A 131 4.86 23.23 -3.53
N ALA A 132 5.26 23.44 -2.27
CA ALA A 132 6.48 24.16 -1.94
C ALA A 132 7.73 23.44 -2.46
N SER A 133 7.77 22.11 -2.30
CA SER A 133 8.85 21.27 -2.83
C SER A 133 8.91 21.36 -4.35
N GLY A 134 7.78 21.16 -5.03
CA GLY A 134 7.72 21.20 -6.49
C GLY A 134 8.06 22.57 -7.08
N LEU A 135 7.62 23.68 -6.45
CA LEU A 135 8.02 25.03 -6.84
C LEU A 135 9.52 25.27 -6.64
N LEU A 136 10.12 24.75 -5.58
CA LEU A 136 11.56 24.80 -5.36
C LEU A 136 12.31 24.00 -6.44
N GLY A 137 11.86 22.79 -6.74
CA GLY A 137 12.39 21.97 -7.84
C GLY A 137 12.36 22.70 -9.19
N LEU A 138 11.22 23.31 -9.53
CA LEU A 138 11.08 24.12 -10.75
C LEU A 138 12.03 25.31 -10.76
N LEU A 139 12.21 25.99 -9.63
CA LEU A 139 13.14 27.13 -9.51
C LEU A 139 14.60 26.69 -9.74
N LEU A 140 15.00 25.55 -9.19
CA LEU A 140 16.36 24.99 -9.33
C LEU A 140 16.64 24.50 -10.75
N ALA A 141 15.71 23.73 -11.32
CA ALA A 141 15.80 23.22 -12.68
C ALA A 141 15.82 24.37 -13.70
N GLY A 142 14.89 25.32 -13.56
CA GLY A 142 14.84 26.53 -14.37
C GLY A 142 16.09 27.40 -14.23
N GLY A 143 16.59 27.55 -13.00
CA GLY A 143 17.85 28.27 -12.73
C GLY A 143 19.02 27.66 -13.49
N THR A 144 19.18 26.34 -13.45
CA THR A 144 20.27 25.64 -14.14
C THR A 144 20.20 25.85 -15.65
N LEU A 145 19.00 25.77 -16.23
CA LEU A 145 18.73 26.07 -17.64
C LEU A 145 19.02 27.53 -18.01
N ILE A 146 18.66 28.49 -17.16
CA ILE A 146 19.00 29.90 -17.36
C ILE A 146 20.52 30.09 -17.31
N ALA A 147 21.22 29.46 -16.37
CA ALA A 147 22.68 29.52 -16.28
C ALA A 147 23.34 29.00 -17.57
N LEU A 148 22.89 27.84 -18.08
CA LEU A 148 23.31 27.32 -19.38
C LEU A 148 23.02 28.31 -20.51
N GLY A 149 21.80 28.85 -20.56
CA GLY A 149 21.39 29.79 -21.61
C GLY A 149 22.14 31.11 -21.58
N LEU A 150 22.61 31.56 -20.42
CA LEU A 150 23.51 32.72 -20.32
C LEU A 150 24.85 32.43 -20.99
N VAL A 151 25.44 31.25 -20.79
CA VAL A 151 26.68 30.84 -21.48
C VAL A 151 26.49 30.92 -22.99
N VAL A 152 25.42 30.31 -23.51
CA VAL A 152 25.12 30.29 -24.94
C VAL A 152 24.91 31.72 -25.46
N SER A 153 24.18 32.56 -24.74
CA SER A 153 23.90 33.95 -25.10
C SER A 153 25.17 34.80 -25.24
N THR A 154 26.25 34.51 -24.48
CA THR A 154 27.54 35.22 -24.64
C THR A 154 28.27 34.89 -25.95
N ARG A 155 27.93 33.79 -26.61
CA ARG A 155 28.63 33.28 -27.81
C ARG A 155 27.93 33.61 -29.12
N THR A 156 26.78 34.25 -29.08
CA THR A 156 25.98 34.57 -30.27
C THR A 156 25.40 35.98 -30.18
N SER A 157 25.25 36.64 -31.32
CA SER A 157 24.51 37.91 -31.43
C SER A 157 23.06 37.70 -31.86
N SER A 158 22.65 36.46 -32.17
CA SER A 158 21.28 36.13 -32.55
C SER A 158 20.52 35.52 -31.38
N GLN A 159 19.45 36.18 -30.95
CA GLN A 159 18.53 35.69 -29.92
C GLN A 159 17.93 34.33 -30.28
N VAL A 160 17.55 34.15 -31.55
CA VAL A 160 16.98 32.89 -32.04
C VAL A 160 17.99 31.74 -31.92
N VAL A 161 19.26 32.00 -32.28
CA VAL A 161 20.32 30.99 -32.15
C VAL A 161 20.60 30.71 -30.67
N ALA A 162 20.61 31.73 -29.81
CA ALA A 162 20.79 31.54 -28.37
C ALA A 162 19.70 30.63 -27.78
N TYR A 163 18.45 30.87 -28.16
CA TYR A 163 17.30 30.06 -27.78
C TYR A 163 17.45 28.61 -28.24
N LEU A 164 17.61 28.39 -29.54
CA LEU A 164 17.63 27.04 -30.14
C LEU A 164 18.78 26.20 -29.59
N VAL A 165 19.99 26.77 -29.48
CA VAL A 165 21.14 26.04 -28.96
C VAL A 165 20.93 25.66 -27.49
N THR A 166 20.39 26.56 -26.66
CA THR A 166 20.12 26.24 -25.25
C THR A 166 19.08 25.13 -25.14
N PHE A 167 17.98 25.23 -25.89
CA PHE A 167 16.91 24.23 -25.93
C PHE A 167 17.43 22.86 -26.36
N PHE A 168 18.14 22.77 -27.50
CA PHE A 168 18.62 21.49 -28.02
C PHE A 168 19.76 20.89 -27.20
N VAL A 169 20.60 21.69 -26.55
CA VAL A 169 21.62 21.17 -25.63
C VAL A 169 20.95 20.52 -24.42
N PHE A 170 19.96 21.19 -23.81
CA PHE A 170 19.22 20.60 -22.70
C PHE A 170 18.46 19.34 -23.13
N PHE A 171 17.75 19.41 -24.26
CA PHE A 171 17.03 18.26 -24.81
C PHE A 171 17.95 17.09 -25.11
N ALA A 172 19.16 17.33 -25.65
CA ALA A 172 20.15 16.29 -25.89
C ALA A 172 20.65 15.65 -24.58
N VAL A 173 20.86 16.44 -23.52
CA VAL A 173 21.22 15.90 -22.20
C VAL A 173 20.11 14.98 -21.67
N VAL A 174 18.86 15.42 -21.72
CA VAL A 174 17.71 14.59 -21.31
C VAL A 174 17.58 13.34 -22.17
N LEU A 175 17.77 13.46 -23.48
CA LEU A 175 17.70 12.32 -24.41
C LEU A 175 18.81 11.30 -24.15
N VAL A 176 20.03 11.73 -23.83
CA VAL A 176 21.13 10.83 -23.45
C VAL A 176 20.84 10.19 -22.10
N ALA A 177 20.43 10.98 -21.11
CA ALA A 177 20.17 10.50 -19.76
C ALA A 177 19.06 9.44 -19.71
N LYS A 178 17.96 9.65 -20.46
CA LYS A 178 16.84 8.70 -20.55
C LYS A 178 17.02 7.62 -21.61
N GLY A 179 17.71 7.93 -22.71
CA GLY A 179 17.83 7.04 -23.87
C GLY A 179 18.93 5.99 -23.72
N VAL A 180 20.04 6.29 -23.04
CA VAL A 180 21.13 5.32 -22.83
C VAL A 180 20.65 4.08 -22.04
N PRO A 181 19.93 4.22 -20.90
CA PRO A 181 19.39 3.06 -20.19
C PRO A 181 18.49 2.18 -21.07
N VAL A 182 17.55 2.79 -21.78
CA VAL A 182 16.63 2.10 -22.70
C VAL A 182 17.39 1.38 -23.82
N LEU A 183 18.40 2.03 -24.41
CA LEU A 183 19.23 1.41 -25.46
C LEU A 183 20.01 0.20 -24.93
N ILE A 184 20.48 0.27 -23.68
CA ILE A 184 21.19 -0.83 -23.01
C ILE A 184 20.28 -2.04 -22.78
N GLU A 185 19.00 -1.83 -22.46
CA GLU A 185 18.03 -2.92 -22.33
C GLU A 185 17.79 -3.67 -23.65
N PHE A 186 17.94 -3.00 -24.80
CA PHE A 186 17.83 -3.63 -26.12
C PHE A 186 19.11 -4.34 -26.59
N LEU A 187 20.22 -4.26 -25.83
CA LEU A 187 21.45 -4.98 -26.17
C LEU A 187 21.31 -6.48 -25.86
N PRO A 188 21.87 -7.38 -26.70
CA PRO A 188 21.88 -8.82 -26.41
C PRO A 188 22.60 -9.11 -25.08
N ALA A 189 22.00 -9.99 -24.26
CA ALA A 189 22.60 -10.43 -23.01
C ALA A 189 24.00 -11.03 -23.26
N GLY A 190 25.03 -10.48 -22.61
CA GLY A 190 26.43 -10.92 -22.70
C GLY A 190 27.38 -10.02 -23.49
N LEU A 191 26.90 -8.94 -24.13
CA LEU A 191 27.76 -7.99 -24.88
C LEU A 191 28.56 -7.05 -23.98
N LEU A 192 28.02 -6.71 -22.80
CA LEU A 192 28.66 -5.94 -21.75
C LEU A 192 28.65 -6.77 -20.47
N ALA A 193 29.70 -6.64 -19.65
CA ALA A 193 29.67 -7.22 -18.31
C ALA A 193 28.56 -6.56 -17.47
N PRO A 194 27.89 -7.27 -16.55
CA PRO A 194 26.82 -6.71 -15.72
C PRO A 194 27.24 -5.46 -14.92
N GLU A 195 28.50 -5.43 -14.47
CA GLU A 195 29.13 -4.29 -13.79
C GLU A 195 29.27 -3.05 -14.69
N GLN A 196 29.64 -3.24 -15.96
CA GLN A 196 29.78 -2.15 -16.92
C GLN A 196 28.41 -1.60 -17.31
N THR A 197 27.45 -2.50 -17.51
CA THR A 197 26.05 -2.17 -17.79
C THR A 197 25.47 -1.27 -16.69
N LEU A 198 25.71 -1.62 -15.42
CA LEU A 198 25.29 -0.82 -14.28
C LEU A 198 25.93 0.57 -14.28
N ALA A 199 27.25 0.62 -14.43
CA ALA A 199 27.99 1.88 -14.39
C ALA A 199 27.50 2.86 -15.47
N TRP A 200 27.15 2.38 -16.67
CA TRP A 200 26.59 3.21 -17.73
C TRP A 200 25.17 3.71 -17.41
N ILE A 201 24.32 2.87 -16.82
CA ILE A 201 22.96 3.24 -16.43
C ILE A 201 22.99 4.27 -15.30
N GLU A 202 23.79 4.05 -14.26
CA GLU A 202 23.96 4.98 -13.14
C GLU A 202 24.55 6.32 -13.61
N TRP A 203 25.56 6.27 -14.47
CA TRP A 203 26.14 7.49 -15.05
C TRP A 203 25.13 8.28 -15.90
N ALA A 204 24.33 7.60 -16.73
CA ALA A 204 23.35 8.25 -17.59
C ALA A 204 22.18 8.83 -16.80
N SER A 205 21.59 8.05 -15.88
CA SER A 205 20.51 8.51 -15.00
C SER A 205 20.98 9.64 -14.07
N GLY A 206 22.25 9.58 -13.62
CA GLY A 206 22.91 10.64 -12.87
C GLY A 206 23.00 11.99 -13.60
N LEU A 207 22.77 12.05 -14.91
CA LEU A 207 22.69 13.31 -15.67
C LEU A 207 21.27 13.85 -15.85
N ASP A 208 20.22 13.11 -15.49
CA ASP A 208 18.83 13.50 -15.75
C ASP A 208 18.35 14.61 -14.79
N PRO A 209 18.09 15.84 -15.28
CA PRO A 209 17.53 16.91 -14.45
C PRO A 209 16.03 16.75 -14.19
N LEU A 210 15.29 16.02 -15.04
CA LEU A 210 13.86 15.81 -14.88
C LEU A 210 13.57 14.72 -13.85
N LEU A 211 14.38 13.66 -13.81
CA LEU A 211 14.28 12.62 -12.76
C LEU A 211 14.41 13.23 -11.36
N ARG A 212 15.38 14.14 -11.19
CA ARG A 212 15.57 14.88 -9.93
C ARG A 212 14.43 15.84 -9.62
N LEU A 213 13.82 16.42 -10.65
CA LEU A 213 12.66 17.29 -10.50
C LEU A 213 11.42 16.50 -10.05
N ASP A 214 11.26 15.27 -10.51
CA ASP A 214 10.10 14.43 -10.19
C ASP A 214 10.02 14.15 -8.68
N GLU A 215 11.14 13.97 -7.99
CA GLU A 215 11.18 13.85 -6.51
C GLU A 215 10.62 15.10 -5.81
N PHE A 216 11.02 16.29 -6.26
CA PHE A 216 10.43 17.53 -5.76
C PHE A 216 8.93 17.64 -6.09
N ALA A 217 8.52 17.18 -7.27
CA ALA A 217 7.13 17.23 -7.72
C ALA A 217 6.19 16.34 -6.90
N ILE A 218 6.71 15.26 -6.31
CA ILE A 218 5.95 14.38 -5.39
C ILE A 218 6.03 14.83 -3.93
N GLY A 219 6.72 15.93 -3.62
CA GLY A 219 6.86 16.48 -2.26
C GLY A 219 8.08 15.98 -1.48
N LEU A 220 8.99 15.24 -2.13
CA LEU A 220 10.24 14.81 -1.51
C LEU A 220 11.30 15.91 -1.67
N PHE A 221 11.93 16.30 -0.57
CA PHE A 221 13.09 17.16 -0.58
C PHE A 221 14.34 16.31 -0.34
N ASP A 222 15.23 16.25 -1.33
CA ASP A 222 16.54 15.62 -1.20
C ASP A 222 17.65 16.69 -1.33
N SER A 223 18.51 16.79 -0.32
CA SER A 223 19.66 17.68 -0.34
C SER A 223 20.68 17.31 -1.43
N ALA A 224 20.76 16.06 -1.87
CA ALA A 224 21.61 15.63 -2.97
C ALA A 224 21.17 16.28 -4.28
N ASN A 225 19.87 16.28 -4.57
CA ASN A 225 19.33 16.93 -5.76
C ASN A 225 19.50 18.46 -5.72
N LEU A 226 19.31 19.06 -4.54
CA LEU A 226 19.62 20.48 -4.33
C LEU A 226 21.10 20.77 -4.62
N GLY A 227 22.00 19.93 -4.10
CA GLY A 227 23.43 20.02 -4.32
C GLY A 227 23.81 19.95 -5.80
N TRP A 228 23.22 19.00 -6.53
CA TRP A 228 23.41 18.82 -7.96
C TRP A 228 23.01 20.05 -8.78
N PHE A 229 21.80 20.61 -8.55
CA PHE A 229 21.35 21.80 -9.27
C PHE A 229 22.19 23.05 -8.97
N ILE A 230 22.63 23.22 -7.72
CA ILE A 230 23.53 24.31 -7.32
C ILE A 230 24.89 24.15 -7.99
N ALA A 231 25.46 22.95 -8.00
CA ALA A 231 26.74 22.66 -8.64
C ALA A 231 26.68 22.91 -10.15
N ALA A 232 25.64 22.41 -10.82
CA ALA A 232 25.43 22.61 -12.25
C ALA A 232 25.26 24.10 -12.59
N SER A 233 24.43 24.82 -11.82
CA SER A 233 24.25 26.27 -11.98
C SER A 233 25.56 27.03 -11.80
N ALA A 234 26.31 26.75 -10.73
CA ALA A 234 27.59 27.40 -10.44
C ALA A 234 28.62 27.14 -11.56
N PHE A 235 28.69 25.91 -12.07
CA PHE A 235 29.54 25.53 -13.19
C PHE A 235 29.22 26.35 -14.45
N PHE A 236 27.95 26.42 -14.84
CA PHE A 236 27.55 27.20 -16.02
C PHE A 236 27.76 28.70 -15.83
N LEU A 237 27.51 29.25 -14.64
CA LEU A 237 27.78 30.67 -14.36
C LEU A 237 29.28 31.00 -14.46
N PHE A 238 30.14 30.12 -13.95
CA PHE A 238 31.59 30.25 -14.09
C PHE A 238 32.02 30.17 -15.56
N LEU A 239 31.47 29.21 -16.32
CA LEU A 239 31.71 29.08 -17.75
C LEU A 239 31.26 30.32 -18.53
N GLY A 240 30.12 30.92 -18.14
CA GLY A 240 29.61 32.18 -18.70
C GLY A 240 30.55 33.35 -18.43
N GLY A 241 31.09 33.45 -17.21
CA GLY A 241 32.09 34.46 -16.85
C GLY A 241 33.38 34.34 -17.66
N ILE A 242 33.90 33.12 -17.85
CA ILE A 242 35.07 32.87 -18.72
C ILE A 242 34.76 33.21 -20.17
N SER A 243 33.60 32.78 -20.67
CA SER A 243 33.15 33.02 -22.03
C SER A 243 33.08 34.51 -22.35
N LEU A 244 32.54 35.31 -21.43
CA LEU A 244 32.43 36.77 -21.56
C LEU A 244 33.79 37.48 -21.47
N ALA A 245 34.73 36.96 -20.67
CA ALA A 245 36.06 37.54 -20.51
C ALA A 245 37.06 37.15 -21.63
N ALA A 246 36.78 36.09 -22.39
CA ALA A 246 37.70 35.55 -23.40
C ALA A 246 38.06 36.55 -24.52
N PRO A 247 37.11 37.32 -25.12
CA PRO A 247 37.44 38.28 -26.17
C PRO A 247 38.37 39.42 -25.71
N GLN A 248 38.26 39.84 -24.44
CA GLN A 248 39.11 40.89 -23.86
C GLN A 248 40.56 40.43 -23.70
N ARG A 249 40.77 39.19 -23.22
CA ARG A 249 42.11 38.60 -23.02
C ARG A 249 42.84 38.34 -24.35
N ILE A 250 42.10 38.06 -25.42
CA ILE A 250 42.68 37.75 -26.75
C ILE A 250 43.12 39.03 -27.48
N ARG A 251 42.43 40.17 -27.29
CA ARG A 251 42.75 41.46 -27.93
C ARG A 251 44.06 42.08 -27.45
N THR A 252 44.52 41.76 -26.23
CA THR A 252 45.68 42.41 -25.60
C THR A 252 46.94 41.54 -25.55
N ALA A 253 46.90 40.27 -25.99
CA ALA A 253 47.97 39.29 -25.75
C ALA A 253 48.81 38.92 -27.00
N SER A 254 50.12 38.71 -26.80
CA SER A 254 51.06 38.16 -27.80
C SER A 254 50.68 36.71 -28.20
N ARG A 255 51.26 36.14 -29.28
CA ARG A 255 50.99 34.74 -29.71
C ARG A 255 51.16 33.72 -28.56
N ALA A 256 52.21 33.87 -27.74
CA ALA A 256 52.44 33.03 -26.56
C ALA A 256 51.42 33.33 -25.44
N GLY A 257 51.09 34.59 -25.19
CA GLY A 257 50.09 34.99 -24.20
C GLY A 257 48.69 34.46 -24.50
N ARG A 258 48.32 34.35 -25.78
CA ARG A 258 47.05 33.74 -26.21
C ARG A 258 46.98 32.25 -25.87
N LEU A 259 48.06 31.52 -26.09
CA LEU A 259 48.12 30.08 -25.81
C LEU A 259 48.09 29.81 -24.30
N VAL A 260 48.81 30.60 -23.50
CA VAL A 260 48.76 30.56 -22.03
C VAL A 260 47.34 30.88 -21.52
N ALA A 261 46.68 31.91 -22.05
CA ALA A 261 45.32 32.27 -21.65
C ALA A 261 44.29 31.17 -22.00
N MET A 262 44.44 30.49 -23.13
CA MET A 262 43.61 29.34 -23.51
C MET A 262 43.81 28.16 -22.56
N LEU A 263 45.06 27.81 -22.25
CA LEU A 263 45.38 26.72 -21.32
C LEU A 263 44.86 27.01 -19.90
N LEU A 264 45.04 28.23 -19.40
CA LEU A 264 44.50 28.64 -18.09
C LEU A 264 42.97 28.60 -18.06
N SER A 265 42.31 28.98 -19.16
CA SER A 265 40.85 28.91 -19.26
C SER A 265 40.36 27.46 -19.32
N ALA A 266 41.05 26.60 -20.08
CA ALA A 266 40.73 25.16 -20.14
C ALA A 266 40.96 24.46 -18.79
N ALA A 267 42.07 24.75 -18.12
CA ALA A 267 42.35 24.23 -16.78
C ALA A 267 41.33 24.75 -15.74
N GLY A 268 40.91 26.01 -15.83
CA GLY A 268 39.86 26.56 -14.99
C GLY A 268 38.51 25.89 -15.22
N ILE A 269 38.12 25.65 -16.47
CA ILE A 269 36.87 24.93 -16.81
C ILE A 269 36.93 23.48 -16.29
N LEU A 270 38.05 22.79 -16.49
CA LEU A 270 38.23 21.43 -15.99
C LEU A 270 38.18 21.39 -14.46
N GLY A 271 38.86 22.31 -13.78
CA GLY A 271 38.82 22.43 -12.33
C GLY A 271 37.40 22.68 -11.81
N ALA A 272 36.65 23.58 -12.45
CA ALA A 272 35.26 23.84 -12.08
C ALA A 272 34.34 22.62 -12.32
N ALA A 273 34.55 21.88 -13.42
CA ALA A 273 33.81 20.65 -13.69
C ALA A 273 34.10 19.58 -12.62
N VAL A 274 35.38 19.37 -12.28
CA VAL A 274 35.79 18.44 -11.22
C VAL A 274 35.23 18.87 -9.87
N SER A 275 35.24 20.16 -9.53
CA SER A 275 34.65 20.66 -8.29
C SER A 275 33.13 20.48 -8.26
N ALA A 276 32.42 20.67 -9.38
CA ALA A 276 30.98 20.45 -9.46
C ALA A 276 30.62 18.97 -9.27
N ILE A 277 31.36 18.07 -9.94
CA ILE A 277 31.18 16.62 -9.78
C ILE A 277 31.49 16.21 -8.33
N ALA A 278 32.64 16.63 -7.79
CA ALA A 278 33.03 16.31 -6.41
C ALA A 278 32.02 16.83 -5.38
N PHE A 279 31.46 18.01 -5.60
CA PHE A 279 30.40 18.55 -4.75
C PHE A 279 29.12 17.73 -4.83
N SER A 280 28.69 17.35 -6.05
CA SER A 280 27.51 16.49 -6.25
C SER A 280 27.68 15.14 -5.55
N THR A 281 28.82 14.48 -5.74
CA THR A 281 29.11 13.19 -5.10
C THR A 281 29.22 13.31 -3.58
N LEU A 282 29.68 14.45 -3.08
CA LEU A 282 29.76 14.72 -1.64
C LEU A 282 28.36 14.91 -1.05
N THR A 283 27.44 15.57 -1.76
CA THR A 283 26.05 15.75 -1.31
C THR A 283 25.21 14.49 -1.42
N GLU A 284 25.60 13.54 -2.25
CA GLU A 284 25.01 12.19 -2.34
C GLU A 284 25.48 11.26 -1.22
N ALA A 285 26.57 11.61 -0.50
CA ALA A 285 27.10 10.76 0.56
C ALA A 285 26.12 10.68 1.75
N PRO A 286 25.86 9.48 2.32
CA PRO A 286 24.93 9.27 3.43
C PRO A 286 25.04 10.26 4.61
N PRO A 287 26.24 10.66 5.10
CA PRO A 287 26.32 11.58 6.24
C PRO A 287 25.92 13.02 5.94
N LEU A 288 25.83 13.41 4.67
CA LEU A 288 25.47 14.78 4.23
C LEU A 288 24.13 14.84 3.52
N ARG A 289 23.57 13.69 3.13
CA ARG A 289 22.28 13.58 2.46
C ARG A 289 21.15 13.69 3.49
N VAL A 290 20.30 14.69 3.32
CA VAL A 290 19.10 14.92 4.12
C VAL A 290 17.90 14.76 3.19
N GLU A 291 17.13 13.72 3.43
CA GLU A 291 15.83 13.51 2.79
C GLU A 291 14.71 13.92 3.74
N ALA A 292 13.85 14.83 3.29
CA ALA A 292 12.66 15.26 4.02
C ALA A 292 11.43 15.06 3.14
N ASP A 293 10.48 14.24 3.60
CA ASP A 293 9.16 14.18 3.00
C ASP A 293 8.34 15.38 3.49
N LEU A 294 8.12 16.34 2.61
CA LEU A 294 7.38 17.56 2.93
C LEU A 294 5.87 17.38 2.79
N THR A 295 5.39 16.22 2.30
CA THR A 295 3.95 15.99 2.12
C THR A 295 3.21 15.95 3.46
N LYS A 296 2.00 16.53 3.51
CA LYS A 296 1.02 16.43 4.61
C LYS A 296 0.78 14.98 5.01
N THR A 297 0.69 14.07 4.03
CA THR A 297 0.44 12.63 4.23
C THR A 297 1.69 11.83 4.55
N ARG A 298 2.88 12.44 4.44
CA ARG A 298 4.16 11.75 4.71
C ARG A 298 4.29 10.44 3.91
N ALA A 299 3.80 10.46 2.67
CA ALA A 299 3.51 9.26 1.88
C ALA A 299 4.72 8.36 1.60
N TYR A 300 5.92 8.93 1.67
CA TYR A 300 7.19 8.27 1.37
C TYR A 300 8.03 8.04 2.62
N SER A 301 7.74 8.71 3.74
CA SER A 301 8.35 8.41 5.05
C SER A 301 7.73 7.19 5.73
N LEU A 302 8.38 6.61 6.74
CA LEU A 302 7.71 5.61 7.58
C LEU A 302 6.69 6.31 8.49
N GLN A 303 5.59 5.63 8.82
CA GLN A 303 4.64 6.13 9.81
C GLN A 303 5.36 6.39 11.13
N ALA A 304 4.99 7.45 11.85
CA ALA A 304 5.64 7.78 13.12
C ALA A 304 5.58 6.61 14.12
N SER A 305 4.47 5.87 14.10
CA SER A 305 4.28 4.67 14.90
C SER A 305 5.05 3.45 14.40
N THR A 306 5.30 3.34 13.09
CA THR A 306 6.28 2.37 12.54
C THR A 306 7.68 2.72 13.04
N VAL A 307 8.09 3.99 12.97
CA VAL A 307 9.40 4.44 13.48
C VAL A 307 9.54 4.13 14.97
N GLU A 308 8.55 4.50 15.79
CA GLU A 308 8.55 4.23 17.23
C GLU A 308 8.61 2.73 17.54
N LEU A 309 7.87 1.91 16.77
CA LEU A 309 7.98 0.45 16.87
C LEU A 309 9.40 -0.02 16.58
N LEU A 310 10.00 0.45 15.48
CA LEU A 310 11.34 0.05 15.03
C LEU A 310 12.42 0.51 16.02
N GLU A 311 12.36 1.74 16.51
CA GLU A 311 13.26 2.27 17.54
C GLU A 311 13.18 1.46 18.85
N SER A 312 12.01 0.88 19.15
CA SER A 312 11.80 0.05 20.34
C SER A 312 12.30 -1.41 20.20
N LEU A 313 12.84 -1.80 19.04
CA LEU A 313 13.31 -3.17 18.80
C LEU A 313 14.63 -3.46 19.51
N GLU A 314 14.73 -4.63 20.12
CA GLU A 314 15.98 -5.24 20.62
C GLU A 314 16.82 -5.77 19.44
N PRO A 315 18.13 -6.02 19.57
CA PRO A 315 18.93 -6.61 18.50
C PRO A 315 18.44 -7.99 18.03
N GLY A 316 18.57 -8.28 16.74
CA GLY A 316 18.28 -9.61 16.16
C GLY A 316 17.02 -9.69 15.30
N TRP A 317 16.54 -8.57 14.76
CA TRP A 317 15.46 -8.56 13.77
C TRP A 317 16.02 -8.46 12.36
N SER A 318 15.37 -9.16 11.42
CA SER A 318 15.63 -8.94 10.00
C SER A 318 14.36 -9.03 9.16
N VAL A 319 14.26 -8.22 8.11
CA VAL A 319 13.19 -8.23 7.11
C VAL A 319 13.81 -8.46 5.75
N ARG A 320 13.50 -9.59 5.10
CA ARG A 320 14.03 -9.95 3.79
C ARG A 320 12.89 -10.14 2.79
N LEU A 321 12.82 -9.28 1.78
CA LEU A 321 11.86 -9.42 0.68
C LEU A 321 12.50 -10.16 -0.49
N LEU A 322 12.03 -11.37 -0.75
CA LEU A 322 12.39 -12.19 -1.92
C LEU A 322 11.39 -11.86 -3.04
N VAL A 323 11.76 -10.91 -3.92
CA VAL A 323 10.88 -10.42 -4.99
C VAL A 323 11.66 -10.32 -6.30
N ALA A 324 11.21 -11.05 -7.33
CA ALA A 324 11.80 -10.99 -8.67
C ALA A 324 11.39 -9.71 -9.41
N ARG A 325 12.34 -9.04 -10.07
CA ARG A 325 12.07 -7.78 -10.80
C ARG A 325 11.08 -7.89 -11.96
N ASP A 326 10.97 -9.06 -12.60
CA ASP A 326 10.20 -9.22 -13.84
C ASP A 326 8.68 -9.31 -13.62
N ASP A 327 8.23 -9.54 -12.37
CA ASP A 327 6.81 -9.77 -12.06
C ASP A 327 6.04 -8.49 -11.62
N ALA A 328 6.73 -7.37 -11.41
CA ALA A 328 6.15 -6.15 -10.84
C ALA A 328 6.42 -4.86 -11.64
N ASP A 329 5.50 -3.88 -11.51
CA ASP A 329 5.64 -2.58 -12.17
C ASP A 329 6.83 -1.77 -11.60
N PRO A 330 7.63 -1.07 -12.43
CA PRO A 330 8.80 -0.30 -11.97
C PRO A 330 8.52 0.80 -10.95
N VAL A 331 7.27 1.29 -10.83
CA VAL A 331 6.88 2.24 -9.79
C VAL A 331 6.66 1.53 -8.47
N THR A 332 5.95 0.39 -8.47
CA THR A 332 5.74 -0.43 -7.27
C THR A 332 7.06 -0.94 -6.71
N MET A 333 7.98 -1.39 -7.57
CA MET A 333 9.31 -1.84 -7.13
C MET A 333 10.16 -0.73 -6.49
N ARG A 334 10.08 0.50 -7.02
CA ARG A 334 10.73 1.66 -6.38
C ARG A 334 10.16 1.96 -5.00
N GLN A 335 8.84 1.87 -4.83
CA GLN A 335 8.20 2.06 -3.52
C GLN A 335 8.62 0.99 -2.50
N VAL A 336 8.72 -0.26 -2.94
CA VAL A 336 9.22 -1.37 -2.11
C VAL A 336 10.65 -1.10 -1.66
N ASP A 337 11.54 -0.78 -2.61
CA ASP A 337 12.95 -0.48 -2.34
C ASP A 337 13.08 0.69 -1.35
N GLU A 338 12.30 1.76 -1.53
CA GLU A 338 12.31 2.93 -0.64
C GLU A 338 11.85 2.59 0.79
N VAL A 339 10.76 1.83 0.96
CA VAL A 339 10.26 1.50 2.30
C VAL A 339 11.24 0.58 3.02
N VAL A 340 11.73 -0.47 2.35
CA VAL A 340 12.69 -1.41 2.94
C VAL A 340 13.98 -0.69 3.34
N GLN A 341 14.52 0.16 2.45
CA GLN A 341 15.69 0.97 2.75
C GLN A 341 15.47 1.91 3.93
N ARG A 342 14.28 2.52 4.06
CA ARG A 342 13.98 3.40 5.20
C ARG A 342 13.87 2.61 6.49
N MET A 343 13.27 1.42 6.50
CA MET A 343 13.19 0.57 7.69
C MET A 343 14.58 0.20 8.20
N ASP A 344 15.50 -0.14 7.29
CA ASP A 344 16.91 -0.42 7.58
C ASP A 344 17.64 0.78 8.21
N GLN A 345 17.28 2.00 7.82
CA GLN A 345 17.90 3.22 8.31
C GLN A 345 17.39 3.71 9.68
N VAL A 346 16.24 3.23 10.16
CA VAL A 346 15.66 3.71 11.43
C VAL A 346 16.50 3.28 12.62
N THR A 347 16.89 2.01 12.68
CA THR A 347 17.55 1.43 13.84
C THR A 347 18.62 0.43 13.42
N PRO A 348 19.79 0.40 14.08
CA PRO A 348 20.80 -0.62 13.82
C PRO A 348 20.38 -2.02 14.31
N ASN A 349 19.24 -2.13 15.01
CA ASN A 349 18.73 -3.40 15.56
C ASN A 349 17.88 -4.21 14.56
N LEU A 350 17.56 -3.61 13.41
CA LEU A 350 16.83 -4.25 12.30
C LEU A 350 17.69 -4.19 11.05
N GLU A 351 17.83 -5.32 10.37
CA GLU A 351 18.38 -5.40 9.00
C GLU A 351 17.24 -5.59 8.02
N ALA A 352 17.00 -4.65 7.10
CA ALA A 352 15.93 -4.75 6.12
C ALA A 352 16.46 -4.65 4.68
N GLU A 353 16.24 -5.70 3.89
CA GLU A 353 16.70 -5.73 2.48
C GLU A 353 15.72 -6.43 1.53
N ARG A 354 15.77 -6.01 0.26
CA ARG A 354 15.16 -6.73 -0.86
C ARG A 354 16.22 -7.55 -1.58
N ILE A 355 15.93 -8.81 -1.82
CA ILE A 355 16.77 -9.78 -2.52
C ILE A 355 16.00 -10.24 -3.76
N ASP A 356 16.60 -10.05 -4.93
CA ASP A 356 16.07 -10.61 -6.17
C ASP A 356 16.68 -12.00 -6.39
N PRO A 357 15.87 -13.08 -6.42
CA PRO A 357 16.39 -14.44 -6.57
C PRO A 357 16.94 -14.72 -7.98
N VAL A 358 16.62 -13.88 -8.97
CA VAL A 358 17.02 -14.05 -10.38
C VAL A 358 18.18 -13.11 -10.77
N ASP A 359 18.37 -12.00 -10.04
CA ASP A 359 19.49 -11.07 -10.29
C ASP A 359 20.84 -11.69 -9.83
N PRO A 360 21.84 -11.79 -10.74
CA PRO A 360 23.20 -12.24 -10.39
C PRO A 360 23.87 -11.45 -9.25
N ARG A 361 23.41 -10.23 -8.94
CA ARG A 361 23.96 -9.39 -7.86
C ARG A 361 23.47 -9.77 -6.46
N SER A 362 22.33 -10.45 -6.35
CA SER A 362 21.72 -10.83 -5.08
C SER A 362 21.71 -12.34 -4.85
N ILE A 363 22.04 -13.15 -5.85
CA ILE A 363 22.00 -14.62 -5.73
C ILE A 363 22.86 -15.17 -4.58
N GLY A 364 24.05 -14.59 -4.32
CA GLY A 364 24.87 -15.02 -3.19
C GLY A 364 24.27 -14.67 -1.81
N ARG A 365 23.51 -13.57 -1.72
CA ARG A 365 22.75 -13.23 -0.50
C ARG A 365 21.53 -14.13 -0.35
N TYR A 366 20.85 -14.42 -1.46
CA TYR A 366 19.74 -15.36 -1.49
C TYR A 366 20.16 -16.75 -0.95
N GLU A 367 21.27 -17.30 -1.43
CA GLU A 367 21.82 -18.57 -0.94
C GLU A 367 22.16 -18.52 0.56
N ALA A 368 22.75 -17.43 1.04
CA ALA A 368 23.07 -17.26 2.45
C ALA A 368 21.82 -17.23 3.36
N VAL A 369 20.72 -16.65 2.88
CA VAL A 369 19.43 -16.68 3.60
C VAL A 369 18.92 -18.11 3.72
N LEU A 370 18.94 -18.87 2.63
CA LEU A 370 18.50 -20.27 2.64
C LEU A 370 19.37 -21.13 3.58
N GLU A 371 20.68 -20.96 3.55
CA GLU A 371 21.61 -21.65 4.45
C GLU A 371 21.37 -21.29 5.93
N SER A 372 21.10 -20.01 6.21
CA SER A 372 20.74 -19.56 7.56
C SER A 372 19.44 -20.20 8.05
N LEU A 373 18.44 -20.39 7.18
CA LEU A 373 17.17 -21.03 7.55
C LEU A 373 17.37 -22.51 7.87
N LEU A 374 18.11 -23.23 7.02
CA LEU A 374 18.40 -24.65 7.20
C LEU A 374 19.24 -24.91 8.46
N SER A 375 20.24 -24.07 8.73
CA SER A 375 21.08 -24.22 9.91
C SER A 375 20.32 -23.97 11.21
N ARG A 376 19.43 -22.97 11.23
CA ARG A 376 18.61 -22.62 12.39
C ARG A 376 17.66 -23.75 12.79
N ASP A 377 16.96 -24.32 11.81
CA ASP A 377 15.90 -25.31 12.06
C ASP A 377 16.43 -26.76 11.96
N SER A 378 17.74 -26.96 11.84
CA SER A 378 18.40 -28.26 11.59
C SER A 378 17.98 -29.40 12.52
N ALA A 379 17.82 -29.14 13.83
CA ALA A 379 17.38 -30.15 14.79
C ALA A 379 15.92 -30.59 14.54
N THR A 380 15.03 -29.65 14.20
CA THR A 380 13.62 -29.93 13.89
C THR A 380 13.49 -30.59 12.52
N ILE A 381 14.29 -30.16 11.54
CA ILE A 381 14.36 -30.79 10.21
C ILE A 381 14.75 -32.27 10.35
N ALA A 382 15.73 -32.60 11.18
CA ALA A 382 16.13 -33.99 11.42
C ALA A 382 14.98 -34.84 11.98
N ILE A 383 14.15 -34.30 12.88
CA ILE A 383 12.96 -34.98 13.41
C ILE A 383 11.94 -35.20 12.28
N TRP A 384 11.70 -34.18 11.45
CA TRP A 384 10.76 -34.29 10.33
C TRP A 384 11.21 -35.32 9.31
N GLU A 385 12.48 -35.30 8.91
CA GLU A 385 13.07 -36.25 7.97
C GLU A 385 13.04 -37.69 8.53
N GLU A 386 13.32 -37.89 9.81
CA GLU A 386 13.20 -39.20 10.47
C GLU A 386 11.75 -39.72 10.43
N LYS A 387 10.77 -38.87 10.73
CA LYS A 387 9.36 -39.25 10.75
C LYS A 387 8.80 -39.49 9.35
N ILE A 388 9.20 -38.68 8.38
CA ILE A 388 8.87 -38.88 6.96
C ILE A 388 9.47 -40.21 6.49
N GLN A 389 10.74 -40.49 6.79
CA GLN A 389 11.38 -41.76 6.45
C GLN A 389 10.66 -42.95 7.11
N THR A 390 10.28 -42.84 8.37
CA THR A 390 9.49 -43.88 9.07
C THR A 390 8.15 -44.13 8.36
N GLY A 391 7.51 -43.07 7.84
CA GLY A 391 6.29 -43.17 7.03
C GLY A 391 6.50 -43.86 5.68
N VAL A 392 7.63 -43.57 5.01
CA VAL A 392 8.04 -44.26 3.77
C VAL A 392 8.31 -45.74 4.04
N ASP A 393 9.10 -46.06 5.07
CA ASP A 393 9.43 -47.44 5.46
C ASP A 393 8.17 -48.26 5.77
N ALA A 394 7.17 -47.66 6.42
CA ALA A 394 5.89 -48.32 6.68
C ALA A 394 5.11 -48.64 5.39
N PHE A 395 5.17 -47.77 4.39
CA PHE A 395 4.57 -48.00 3.08
C PHE A 395 5.34 -49.04 2.26
N GLU A 396 6.68 -49.00 2.28
CA GLU A 396 7.52 -50.03 1.64
C GLU A 396 7.29 -51.41 2.25
N ALA A 397 7.08 -51.50 3.58
CA ALA A 397 6.70 -52.75 4.24
C ALA A 397 5.39 -53.31 3.68
N LEU A 398 4.39 -52.45 3.40
CA LEU A 398 3.15 -52.87 2.74
C LEU A 398 3.40 -53.32 1.29
N GLN A 399 4.27 -52.65 0.53
CA GLN A 399 4.66 -53.11 -0.80
C GLN A 399 5.34 -54.48 -0.77
N ALA A 400 6.21 -54.72 0.20
CA ALA A 400 6.84 -56.02 0.40
C ALA A 400 5.78 -57.12 0.66
N VAL A 401 4.79 -56.84 1.53
CA VAL A 401 3.64 -57.73 1.72
C VAL A 401 2.89 -57.94 0.40
N GLY A 402 2.66 -56.89 -0.39
CA GLY A 402 2.01 -57.01 -1.70
C GLY A 402 2.75 -57.93 -2.68
N ARG A 403 4.08 -57.84 -2.72
CA ARG A 403 4.95 -58.70 -3.55
C ARG A 403 4.92 -60.18 -3.14
N GLU A 404 4.56 -60.49 -1.90
CA GLU A 404 4.38 -61.86 -1.41
C GLU A 404 2.93 -62.36 -1.56
N VAL A 405 1.95 -61.48 -1.29
CA VAL A 405 0.51 -61.81 -1.29
C VAL A 405 -0.01 -61.99 -2.71
N ALA A 406 0.39 -61.16 -3.68
CA ALA A 406 -0.13 -61.26 -5.05
C ALA A 406 0.24 -62.59 -5.75
N PRO A 407 1.50 -63.07 -5.74
CA PRO A 407 1.85 -64.37 -6.33
C PRO A 407 1.27 -65.55 -5.55
N SER A 408 1.12 -65.44 -4.22
CA SER A 408 0.52 -66.50 -3.40
C SER A 408 -0.99 -66.61 -3.62
N ALA A 409 -1.69 -65.48 -3.82
CA ALA A 409 -3.09 -65.46 -4.24
C ALA A 409 -3.29 -66.09 -5.63
N ALA A 410 -2.42 -65.79 -6.59
CA ALA A 410 -2.44 -66.44 -7.91
C ALA A 410 -2.22 -67.96 -7.81
N SER A 411 -1.31 -68.40 -6.93
CA SER A 411 -1.06 -69.82 -6.65
C SER A 411 -2.23 -70.50 -5.94
N LEU A 412 -2.98 -69.77 -5.10
CA LEU A 412 -4.19 -70.25 -4.45
C LEU A 412 -5.32 -70.44 -5.47
N LEU A 413 -5.51 -69.51 -6.41
CA LEU A 413 -6.54 -69.59 -7.45
C LEU A 413 -6.45 -70.86 -8.31
N LEU A 414 -5.27 -71.43 -8.48
CA LEU A 414 -5.05 -72.72 -9.17
C LEU A 414 -5.54 -73.93 -8.37
N LYS A 415 -5.74 -73.79 -7.06
CA LYS A 415 -6.15 -74.86 -6.12
C LYS A 415 -7.63 -74.77 -5.73
N ILE A 416 -8.33 -73.72 -6.16
CA ILE A 416 -9.74 -73.46 -5.83
C ILE A 416 -10.63 -73.87 -7.01
N PRO A 417 -11.77 -74.56 -6.78
CA PRO A 417 -12.72 -74.91 -7.84
C PRO A 417 -13.26 -73.71 -8.60
N ASP A 418 -13.52 -73.87 -9.90
CA ASP A 418 -13.92 -72.78 -10.79
C ASP A 418 -15.27 -72.12 -10.42
N ASP A 419 -16.14 -72.86 -9.74
CA ASP A 419 -17.48 -72.48 -9.29
C ASP A 419 -17.51 -71.91 -7.86
N SER A 420 -16.34 -71.74 -7.22
CA SER A 420 -16.27 -71.29 -5.83
C SER A 420 -16.66 -69.81 -5.67
N PRO A 421 -17.56 -69.46 -4.72
CA PRO A 421 -18.03 -68.09 -4.53
C PRO A 421 -16.96 -67.12 -4.00
N ILE A 422 -15.85 -67.64 -3.47
CA ILE A 422 -14.73 -66.83 -2.96
C ILE A 422 -13.67 -66.51 -4.00
N ARG A 423 -13.70 -67.16 -5.17
CA ARG A 423 -12.70 -66.98 -6.22
C ARG A 423 -12.59 -65.51 -6.68
N PRO A 424 -13.69 -64.77 -6.92
CA PRO A 424 -13.61 -63.36 -7.30
C PRO A 424 -13.02 -62.47 -6.18
N LEU A 425 -13.17 -62.89 -4.92
CA LEU A 425 -12.60 -62.15 -3.78
C LEU A 425 -11.09 -62.38 -3.68
N ILE A 426 -10.60 -63.60 -3.91
CA ILE A 426 -9.17 -63.91 -3.98
C ILE A 426 -8.52 -63.17 -5.17
N GLU A 427 -9.19 -63.12 -6.32
CA GLU A 427 -8.75 -62.32 -7.48
C GLU A 427 -8.66 -60.84 -7.14
N ARG A 428 -9.65 -60.29 -6.44
CA ARG A 428 -9.66 -58.89 -6.01
C ARG A 428 -8.53 -58.59 -5.02
N VAL A 429 -8.29 -59.46 -4.04
CA VAL A 429 -7.19 -59.31 -3.07
C VAL A 429 -5.84 -59.38 -3.80
N GLY A 430 -5.65 -60.36 -4.68
CA GLY A 430 -4.43 -60.47 -5.51
C GLY A 430 -4.21 -59.26 -6.42
N LEU A 431 -5.29 -58.71 -6.99
CA LEU A 431 -5.22 -57.50 -7.81
C LEU A 431 -4.87 -56.26 -6.99
N VAL A 432 -5.50 -56.04 -5.82
CA VAL A 432 -5.22 -54.88 -4.95
C VAL A 432 -3.76 -54.88 -4.50
N PHE A 433 -3.27 -56.01 -3.97
CA PHE A 433 -1.87 -56.13 -3.54
C PHE A 433 -0.88 -56.13 -4.71
N GLY A 434 -1.28 -56.64 -5.88
CA GLY A 434 -0.49 -56.56 -7.11
C GLY A 434 -0.36 -55.13 -7.62
N THR A 435 -1.46 -54.37 -7.68
CA THR A 435 -1.43 -52.95 -8.06
C THR A 435 -0.62 -52.13 -7.08
N LEU A 436 -0.68 -52.44 -5.79
CA LEU A 436 0.09 -51.73 -4.77
C LEU A 436 1.59 -52.03 -4.87
N ALA A 437 1.95 -53.28 -5.19
CA ALA A 437 3.33 -53.66 -5.45
C ALA A 437 3.90 -53.01 -6.73
N ASP A 438 3.09 -52.88 -7.78
CA ASP A 438 3.51 -52.34 -9.09
C ASP A 438 3.47 -50.81 -9.18
N GLN A 439 2.51 -50.15 -8.50
CA GLN A 439 2.31 -48.69 -8.57
C GLN A 439 2.87 -47.94 -7.37
N GLY A 440 3.21 -48.62 -6.28
CA GLY A 440 3.74 -47.97 -5.07
C GLY A 440 5.10 -47.29 -5.29
N ASP A 441 5.90 -47.76 -6.24
CA ASP A 441 7.21 -47.16 -6.56
C ASP A 441 7.09 -45.72 -7.09
N ALA A 442 5.99 -45.40 -7.80
CA ALA A 442 5.73 -44.04 -8.26
C ALA A 442 5.37 -43.09 -7.12
N PHE A 443 4.76 -43.61 -6.04
CA PHE A 443 4.42 -42.80 -4.88
C PHE A 443 5.66 -42.51 -4.03
N THR A 444 6.55 -43.49 -3.83
CA THR A 444 7.82 -43.26 -3.14
C THR A 444 8.74 -42.34 -3.94
N GLU A 445 8.79 -42.47 -5.27
CA GLU A 445 9.52 -41.55 -6.15
C GLU A 445 8.97 -40.11 -6.06
N PHE A 446 7.65 -39.93 -5.97
CA PHE A 446 7.03 -38.62 -5.75
C PHE A 446 7.45 -37.98 -4.41
N ILE A 447 7.52 -38.77 -3.33
CA ILE A 447 8.00 -38.27 -2.03
C ILE A 447 9.47 -37.87 -2.11
N ASP A 448 10.31 -38.71 -2.72
CA ASP A 448 11.73 -38.42 -2.94
C ASP A 448 11.93 -37.15 -3.78
N GLU A 449 11.15 -36.95 -4.84
CA GLU A 449 11.20 -35.76 -5.68
C GLU A 449 10.79 -34.51 -4.91
N THR A 450 9.74 -34.62 -4.08
CA THR A 450 9.25 -33.53 -3.22
C THR A 450 10.30 -33.06 -2.19
N LEU A 451 11.15 -33.99 -1.73
CA LEU A 451 12.21 -33.72 -0.76
C LEU A 451 13.53 -33.27 -1.41
N ARG A 452 13.63 -33.19 -2.74
CA ARG A 452 14.84 -32.72 -3.44
C ARG A 452 14.80 -31.21 -3.68
N SER A 453 15.95 -30.57 -3.46
CA SER A 453 16.18 -29.18 -3.91
C SER A 453 16.43 -29.13 -5.43
N THR A 454 15.69 -28.28 -6.14
CA THR A 454 15.84 -28.00 -7.58
C THR A 454 15.98 -26.51 -7.84
N SER A 455 16.23 -26.10 -9.09
CA SER A 455 16.29 -24.67 -9.46
C SER A 455 14.95 -23.94 -9.32
N GLN A 456 13.83 -24.66 -9.40
CA GLN A 456 12.49 -24.11 -9.19
C GLN A 456 12.03 -24.24 -7.74
N GLN A 457 12.60 -25.18 -7.00
CA GLN A 457 12.25 -25.46 -5.61
C GLN A 457 13.52 -25.55 -4.77
N PRO A 458 14.05 -24.42 -4.28
CA PRO A 458 15.36 -24.36 -3.65
C PRO A 458 15.41 -25.09 -2.30
N LEU A 459 14.26 -25.24 -1.64
CA LEU A 459 14.09 -25.97 -0.38
C LEU A 459 13.18 -27.20 -0.55
N PRO A 460 13.44 -28.31 0.14
CA PRO A 460 12.53 -29.46 0.20
C PRO A 460 11.12 -29.07 0.67
N ASN A 461 10.08 -29.70 0.14
CA ASN A 461 8.69 -29.44 0.56
C ASN A 461 8.25 -30.48 1.60
N TRP A 462 8.75 -30.33 2.83
CA TRP A 462 8.46 -31.25 3.93
C TRP A 462 6.97 -31.36 4.25
N ARG A 463 6.20 -30.27 4.14
CA ARG A 463 4.74 -30.25 4.42
C ARG A 463 3.96 -31.06 3.40
N LEU A 464 4.25 -30.93 2.11
CA LEU A 464 3.61 -31.74 1.08
C LEU A 464 3.94 -33.24 1.23
N ALA A 465 5.20 -33.57 1.53
CA ALA A 465 5.62 -34.95 1.77
C ALA A 465 4.91 -35.55 2.99
N GLN A 466 4.92 -34.84 4.13
CA GLN A 466 4.25 -35.24 5.37
C GLN A 466 2.74 -35.42 5.16
N ALA A 467 2.05 -34.46 4.54
CA ALA A 467 0.61 -34.53 4.34
C ALA A 467 0.21 -35.66 3.38
N SER A 468 0.99 -35.86 2.30
CA SER A 468 0.77 -36.93 1.33
C SER A 468 0.96 -38.30 1.96
N LEU A 469 2.02 -38.49 2.76
CA LEU A 469 2.28 -39.74 3.47
C LEU A 469 1.24 -40.01 4.57
N ALA A 470 0.89 -39.01 5.38
CA ALA A 470 -0.11 -39.17 6.44
C ALA A 470 -1.46 -39.62 5.85
N ALA A 471 -1.91 -38.96 4.77
CA ALA A 471 -3.15 -39.28 4.09
C ALA A 471 -3.09 -40.67 3.42
N ASN A 472 -1.99 -41.00 2.75
CA ASN A 472 -1.83 -42.30 2.09
C ASN A 472 -1.78 -43.45 3.11
N ASN A 473 -0.95 -43.32 4.16
CA ASN A 473 -0.76 -44.39 5.15
C ASN A 473 -2.04 -44.65 5.94
N ALA A 474 -2.75 -43.60 6.36
CA ALA A 474 -4.05 -43.74 7.02
C ALA A 474 -5.09 -44.43 6.13
N LYS A 475 -5.13 -44.07 4.84
CA LYS A 475 -6.03 -44.70 3.86
C LYS A 475 -5.68 -46.18 3.65
N GLN A 476 -4.41 -46.50 3.40
CA GLN A 476 -3.96 -47.86 3.15
C GLN A 476 -4.16 -48.76 4.37
N ALA A 477 -3.88 -48.25 5.58
CA ALA A 477 -4.15 -48.97 6.83
C ALA A 477 -5.62 -49.39 6.93
N GLY A 478 -6.56 -48.47 6.64
CA GLY A 478 -7.99 -48.77 6.65
C GLY A 478 -8.41 -49.79 5.57
N GLU A 479 -7.85 -49.71 4.37
CA GLU A 479 -8.17 -50.62 3.27
C GLU A 479 -7.67 -52.05 3.54
N ILE A 480 -6.45 -52.20 4.08
CA ILE A 480 -5.88 -53.53 4.33
C ILE A 480 -6.41 -54.19 5.60
N GLU A 481 -6.85 -53.42 6.60
CA GLU A 481 -7.58 -53.97 7.75
C GLU A 481 -8.91 -54.58 7.36
N GLN A 482 -9.63 -53.93 6.43
CA GLN A 482 -10.85 -54.52 5.87
C GLN A 482 -10.55 -55.85 5.17
N VAL A 483 -9.41 -55.96 4.48
CA VAL A 483 -8.97 -57.22 3.87
C VAL A 483 -8.64 -58.26 4.96
N ALA A 484 -7.91 -57.86 6.01
CA ALA A 484 -7.58 -58.75 7.13
C ALA A 484 -8.85 -59.29 7.83
N ASP A 485 -9.86 -58.43 8.04
CA ASP A 485 -11.14 -58.83 8.62
C ASP A 485 -11.90 -59.84 7.76
N VAL A 486 -11.90 -59.66 6.44
CA VAL A 486 -12.50 -60.61 5.49
C VAL A 486 -11.75 -61.94 5.52
N LEU A 487 -10.42 -61.93 5.53
CA LEU A 487 -9.61 -63.15 5.62
C LEU A 487 -9.81 -63.89 6.96
N ARG A 488 -10.00 -63.15 8.05
CA ARG A 488 -10.29 -63.72 9.38
C ARG A 488 -11.66 -64.42 9.41
N GLN A 489 -12.65 -63.87 8.71
CA GLN A 489 -13.95 -64.54 8.55
C GLN A 489 -13.82 -65.85 7.76
N TRP A 490 -12.94 -65.89 6.76
CA TRP A 490 -12.70 -67.10 5.98
C TRP A 490 -12.05 -68.22 6.79
N GLU A 491 -11.09 -67.89 7.65
CA GLU A 491 -10.42 -68.85 8.54
C GLU A 491 -11.41 -69.65 9.40
N ILE A 492 -12.46 -68.98 9.89
CA ILE A 492 -13.42 -69.52 10.86
C ILE A 492 -14.59 -70.25 10.17
N ASP A 493 -14.92 -69.92 8.92
CA ASP A 493 -16.06 -70.50 8.21
C ASP A 493 -15.74 -71.89 7.63
N PRO A 494 -16.37 -72.98 8.12
CA PRO A 494 -16.14 -74.32 7.62
C PRO A 494 -16.62 -74.53 6.17
N GLY A 495 -17.43 -73.63 5.61
CA GLY A 495 -17.86 -73.62 4.21
C GLY A 495 -16.77 -73.19 3.22
N ILE A 496 -15.65 -72.66 3.71
CA ILE A 496 -14.52 -72.19 2.91
C ILE A 496 -13.53 -73.35 2.65
N PRO A 497 -13.06 -73.54 1.39
CA PRO A 497 -12.07 -74.55 1.05
C PRO A 497 -10.84 -74.51 1.98
N ALA A 498 -10.37 -75.68 2.43
CA ALA A 498 -9.24 -75.77 3.36
C ALA A 498 -7.99 -75.02 2.87
N ALA A 499 -7.69 -75.08 1.56
CA ALA A 499 -6.58 -74.36 0.96
C ALA A 499 -6.69 -72.82 1.10
N ALA A 500 -7.90 -72.27 1.10
CA ALA A 500 -8.11 -70.83 1.30
C ALA A 500 -8.02 -70.44 2.78
N ARG A 501 -8.46 -71.32 3.69
CA ARG A 501 -8.33 -71.13 5.15
C ARG A 501 -6.87 -71.20 5.62
N ASP A 502 -6.12 -72.15 5.09
CA ASP A 502 -4.69 -72.28 5.39
C ASP A 502 -3.89 -71.09 4.83
N TRP A 503 -4.25 -70.59 3.64
CA TRP A 503 -3.65 -69.39 3.06
C TRP A 503 -3.99 -68.14 3.86
N SER A 504 -5.25 -67.93 4.24
CA SER A 504 -5.63 -66.77 5.08
C SER A 504 -4.88 -66.78 6.41
N ALA A 505 -4.75 -67.93 7.07
CA ALA A 505 -4.03 -68.03 8.35
C ALA A 505 -2.54 -67.68 8.23
N LEU A 506 -1.91 -67.92 7.07
CA LEU A 506 -0.52 -67.56 6.80
C LEU A 506 -0.36 -66.10 6.40
N THR A 507 -1.36 -65.50 5.75
CA THR A 507 -1.29 -64.13 5.21
C THR A 507 -1.72 -63.04 6.20
N ILE A 508 -2.66 -63.33 7.10
CA ILE A 508 -3.20 -62.37 8.08
C ILE A 508 -2.09 -61.66 8.90
N PRO A 509 -1.10 -62.36 9.50
CA PRO A 509 -0.10 -61.69 10.34
C PRO A 509 0.74 -60.64 9.61
N ALA A 510 1.06 -60.89 8.34
CA ALA A 510 1.84 -59.96 7.52
C ALA A 510 1.02 -58.70 7.18
N ILE A 511 -0.26 -58.87 6.82
CA ILE A 511 -1.17 -57.75 6.55
C ILE A 511 -1.43 -56.93 7.81
N GLU A 512 -1.70 -57.58 8.95
CA GLU A 512 -1.95 -56.89 10.22
C GLU A 512 -0.71 -56.11 10.69
N SER A 513 0.48 -56.69 10.56
CA SER A 513 1.72 -55.99 10.91
C SER A 513 1.93 -54.75 10.05
N ALA A 514 1.66 -54.82 8.75
CA ALA A 514 1.74 -53.66 7.86
C ALA A 514 0.69 -52.59 8.22
N ALA A 515 -0.54 -52.98 8.56
CA ALA A 515 -1.60 -52.06 8.96
C ALA A 515 -1.29 -51.30 10.25
N VAL A 516 -0.71 -51.98 11.23
CA VAL A 516 -0.27 -51.36 12.49
C VAL A 516 0.82 -50.32 12.24
N LEU A 517 1.83 -50.64 11.41
CA LEU A 517 2.90 -49.70 11.07
C LEU A 517 2.39 -48.48 10.29
N LEU A 518 1.48 -48.69 9.34
CA LEU A 518 0.88 -47.61 8.56
C LEU A 518 -0.01 -46.70 9.41
N ARG A 519 -0.82 -47.25 10.30
CA ARG A 519 -1.63 -46.44 11.23
C ARG A 519 -0.74 -45.65 12.16
N ALA A 520 0.24 -46.30 12.80
CA ALA A 520 1.14 -45.63 13.73
C ALA A 520 1.92 -44.48 13.06
N SER A 521 2.49 -44.72 11.88
CA SER A 521 3.18 -43.67 11.13
C SER A 521 2.24 -42.57 10.63
N GLY A 522 1.04 -42.91 10.17
CA GLY A 522 0.04 -41.93 9.73
C GLY A 522 -0.41 -41.01 10.87
N ASP A 523 -0.67 -41.56 12.05
CA ASP A 523 -1.06 -40.81 13.24
C ASP A 523 0.08 -39.91 13.73
N GLU A 524 1.32 -40.41 13.76
CA GLU A 524 2.51 -39.62 14.12
C GLU A 524 2.76 -38.46 13.14
N LEU A 525 2.63 -38.72 11.83
CA LEU A 525 2.76 -37.68 10.81
C LEU A 525 1.65 -36.63 10.94
N ALA A 526 0.41 -37.02 11.21
CA ALA A 526 -0.73 -36.10 11.28
C ALA A 526 -0.59 -35.02 12.37
N VAL A 527 0.08 -35.34 13.48
CA VAL A 527 0.33 -34.41 14.59
C VAL A 527 1.74 -33.79 14.58
N LEU A 528 2.54 -34.09 13.55
CA LEU A 528 3.95 -33.69 13.50
C LEU A 528 4.12 -32.18 13.50
N GLU A 529 3.30 -31.45 12.73
CA GLU A 529 3.38 -29.99 12.67
C GLU A 529 2.92 -29.31 13.96
N GLU A 530 1.90 -29.85 14.64
CA GLU A 530 1.43 -29.32 15.92
C GLU A 530 2.46 -29.57 17.04
N SER A 531 3.10 -30.73 17.03
CA SER A 531 4.08 -31.13 18.04
C SER A 531 5.48 -30.53 17.82
N HIS A 532 5.90 -30.38 16.56
CA HIS A 532 7.22 -29.86 16.16
C HIS A 532 7.08 -28.85 15.01
N PRO A 533 6.64 -27.62 15.29
CA PRO A 533 6.45 -26.59 14.26
C PRO A 533 7.76 -26.31 13.49
N LEU A 534 7.72 -26.44 12.17
CA LEU A 534 8.88 -26.25 11.30
C LEU A 534 8.69 -25.01 10.42
N VAL A 535 9.28 -23.89 10.84
CA VAL A 535 9.16 -22.61 10.13
C VAL A 535 9.78 -22.68 8.74
N ALA A 536 10.93 -23.37 8.59
CA ALA A 536 11.55 -23.61 7.30
C ALA A 536 10.62 -24.29 6.28
N ALA A 537 9.69 -25.15 6.72
CA ALA A 537 8.74 -25.81 5.82
C ALA A 537 7.66 -24.85 5.30
N VAL A 538 7.19 -23.92 6.14
CA VAL A 538 6.26 -22.85 5.72
C VAL A 538 6.93 -21.89 4.75
N ILE A 539 8.20 -21.55 5.01
CA ILE A 539 9.02 -20.71 4.11
C ILE A 539 9.22 -21.42 2.76
N ALA A 540 9.58 -22.71 2.78
CA ALA A 540 9.80 -23.50 1.57
C ALA A 540 8.55 -23.54 0.67
N GLU A 541 7.38 -23.77 1.27
CA GLU A 541 6.09 -23.73 0.56
C GLU A 541 5.83 -22.34 -0.04
N SER A 542 6.03 -21.27 0.75
CA SER A 542 5.78 -19.89 0.29
C SER A 542 6.74 -19.44 -0.82
N ILE A 543 8.01 -19.84 -0.77
CA ILE A 543 9.00 -19.57 -1.84
C ILE A 543 8.62 -20.31 -3.12
N ALA A 544 8.10 -21.53 -3.03
CA ALA A 544 7.64 -22.28 -4.19
C ALA A 544 6.40 -21.66 -4.85
N GLU A 545 5.58 -20.93 -4.09
CA GLU A 545 4.42 -20.18 -4.60
C GLU A 545 4.79 -18.86 -5.29
N GLY A 546 5.99 -18.31 -5.06
CA GLY A 546 6.49 -17.09 -5.71
C GLY A 546 7.17 -16.11 -4.75
N ASP A 547 6.91 -14.82 -4.95
CA ASP A 547 7.52 -13.76 -4.14
C ASP A 547 7.07 -13.84 -2.66
N VAL A 548 7.97 -13.49 -1.74
CA VAL A 548 7.71 -13.64 -0.30
C VAL A 548 8.54 -12.67 0.53
N ALA A 549 7.99 -12.16 1.63
CA ALA A 549 8.75 -11.50 2.67
C ALA A 549 8.91 -12.39 3.90
N ILE A 550 10.14 -12.45 4.42
CA ILE A 550 10.50 -13.17 5.63
C ILE A 550 10.83 -12.13 6.70
N VAL A 551 10.15 -12.20 7.84
CA VAL A 551 10.40 -11.36 9.00
C VAL A 551 10.92 -12.25 10.12
N ASP A 552 12.18 -12.09 10.49
CA ASP A 552 12.82 -12.79 11.60
C ASP A 552 12.86 -11.88 12.84
N GLY A 553 12.64 -12.46 14.01
CA GLY A 553 12.86 -11.81 15.30
C GLY A 553 13.28 -12.82 16.38
N PRO A 554 13.59 -12.35 17.60
CA PRO A 554 14.10 -13.20 18.68
C PRO A 554 13.17 -14.35 19.11
N ARG A 555 11.87 -14.24 18.81
CA ARG A 555 10.83 -15.22 19.19
C ARG A 555 10.43 -16.17 18.05
N GLY A 556 10.99 -16.00 16.85
CA GLY A 556 10.68 -16.83 15.68
C GLY A 556 10.65 -16.03 14.38
N SER A 557 10.15 -16.65 13.31
CA SER A 557 9.94 -15.97 12.03
C SER A 557 8.50 -16.03 11.58
N LEU A 558 8.12 -15.05 10.78
CA LEU A 558 6.88 -15.03 10.03
C LEU A 558 7.18 -14.87 8.55
N VAL A 559 6.30 -15.48 7.75
CA VAL A 559 6.34 -15.46 6.30
C VAL A 559 5.13 -14.69 5.80
N ILE A 560 5.34 -13.80 4.83
CA ILE A 560 4.31 -12.99 4.23
C ILE A 560 4.37 -13.25 2.72
N PRO A 561 3.39 -13.97 2.15
CA PRO A 561 3.39 -14.24 0.71
C PRO A 561 3.13 -12.96 -0.10
N ALA A 562 3.56 -12.94 -1.37
CA ALA A 562 3.47 -11.80 -2.27
C ALA A 562 2.09 -11.14 -2.28
N TRP A 563 1.03 -11.95 -2.35
CA TRP A 563 -0.34 -11.47 -2.45
C TRP A 563 -0.82 -10.70 -1.20
N GLN A 564 -0.13 -10.82 -0.06
CA GLN A 564 -0.41 -9.99 1.13
C GLN A 564 0.38 -8.67 1.14
N LEU A 565 1.48 -8.60 0.39
CA LEU A 565 2.25 -7.37 0.16
C LEU A 565 1.66 -6.57 -1.02
N PHE A 566 1.11 -7.30 -1.99
CA PHE A 566 0.58 -6.86 -3.27
C PHE A 566 -0.77 -7.55 -3.52
N PRO A 567 -1.87 -7.10 -2.89
CA PRO A 567 -3.18 -7.74 -3.05
C PRO A 567 -3.56 -7.94 -4.52
N ALA A 568 -3.90 -9.17 -4.87
CA ALA A 568 -4.39 -9.51 -6.20
C ALA A 568 -5.76 -8.87 -6.43
N SER A 569 -5.93 -8.31 -7.61
CA SER A 569 -7.13 -7.66 -8.11
C SER A 569 -8.41 -8.50 -7.95
N ALA A 570 -9.34 -8.04 -7.12
CA ALA A 570 -10.73 -8.48 -7.19
C ALA A 570 -11.50 -7.53 -8.12
N VAL A 571 -11.75 -7.96 -9.35
CA VAL A 571 -12.67 -7.29 -10.27
C VAL A 571 -14.10 -7.73 -9.92
N ARG A 572 -14.97 -6.82 -9.45
CA ARG A 572 -16.43 -7.07 -9.39
C ARG A 572 -17.12 -6.18 -10.43
N GLN A 573 -17.59 -6.71 -11.55
CA GLN A 573 -18.47 -5.94 -12.45
C GLN A 573 -19.86 -5.78 -11.82
N GLY A 574 -20.16 -4.60 -11.27
CA GLY A 574 -21.51 -4.14 -10.94
C GLY A 574 -21.94 -3.04 -11.90
N GLY A 575 -23.14 -3.13 -12.48
CA GLY A 575 -23.64 -2.21 -13.51
C GLY A 575 -23.71 -0.74 -13.09
N ASP A 576 -23.44 0.15 -14.06
CA ASP A 576 -23.51 1.63 -14.04
C ASP A 576 -22.74 2.41 -12.96
N GLY A 577 -21.64 1.83 -12.47
CA GLY A 577 -20.56 2.56 -11.81
C GLY A 577 -19.26 1.81 -12.02
N ALA A 578 -18.24 2.46 -12.59
CA ALA A 578 -17.01 1.79 -13.00
C ALA A 578 -16.28 1.16 -11.80
N VAL A 579 -16.48 -0.14 -11.57
CA VAL A 579 -15.62 -0.93 -10.70
C VAL A 579 -14.37 -1.28 -11.49
N VAL A 580 -13.32 -0.49 -11.28
CA VAL A 580 -12.00 -0.73 -11.87
C VAL A 580 -11.15 -1.44 -10.84
N GLY A 581 -10.74 -2.67 -11.17
CA GLY A 581 -9.79 -3.44 -10.37
C GLY A 581 -8.36 -2.92 -10.46
N PHE A 582 -7.51 -3.55 -9.66
CA PHE A 582 -6.04 -3.40 -9.53
C PHE A 582 -5.59 -2.30 -8.58
N ASP A 583 -5.54 -2.64 -7.28
CA ASP A 583 -4.65 -1.95 -6.33
C ASP A 583 -3.36 -2.78 -6.20
N ARG A 584 -2.30 -2.41 -6.94
CA ARG A 584 -0.93 -2.92 -6.73
C ARG A 584 -0.12 -1.97 -5.82
N ARG A 585 -0.77 -1.30 -4.87
CA ARG A 585 -0.03 -0.58 -3.84
C ARG A 585 0.72 -1.57 -2.98
N PHE A 586 1.98 -1.24 -2.73
CA PHE A 586 2.74 -1.88 -1.69
C PHE A 586 2.08 -1.58 -0.34
N GLN A 587 1.36 -2.56 0.21
CA GLN A 587 0.91 -2.54 1.62
C GLN A 587 2.03 -2.99 2.56
N GLY A 588 3.25 -3.18 2.04
CA GLY A 588 4.29 -3.87 2.78
C GLY A 588 4.79 -3.15 4.02
N GLU A 589 4.76 -1.81 4.11
CA GLU A 589 5.08 -1.14 5.40
C GLU A 589 4.16 -1.66 6.52
N GLU A 590 2.85 -1.68 6.27
CA GLU A 590 1.84 -2.12 7.23
C GLU A 590 1.97 -3.61 7.52
N THR A 591 2.07 -4.44 6.48
CA THR A 591 2.15 -5.90 6.62
C THR A 591 3.44 -6.32 7.33
N LEU A 592 4.57 -5.65 7.03
CA LEU A 592 5.86 -5.88 7.69
C LEU A 592 5.82 -5.42 9.15
N ALA A 593 5.33 -4.20 9.41
CA ALA A 593 5.20 -3.70 10.78
C ALA A 593 4.24 -4.57 11.62
N ALA A 594 3.14 -5.06 11.02
CA ALA A 594 2.22 -5.99 11.67
C ALA A 594 2.89 -7.33 12.00
N ALA A 595 3.72 -7.87 11.10
CA ALA A 595 4.49 -9.08 11.36
C ALA A 595 5.51 -8.90 12.50
N ILE A 596 6.25 -7.78 12.51
CA ILE A 596 7.17 -7.43 13.60
C ILE A 596 6.41 -7.36 14.94
N ARG A 597 5.24 -6.71 14.97
CA ARG A 597 4.40 -6.62 16.17
C ARG A 597 3.88 -7.99 16.62
N ALA A 598 3.41 -8.81 15.69
CA ALA A 598 2.93 -10.15 16.00
C ALA A 598 4.03 -11.01 16.64
N LEU A 599 5.26 -10.97 16.11
CA LEU A 599 6.42 -11.65 16.70
C LEU A 599 6.78 -11.10 18.08
N ARG A 600 6.66 -9.78 18.29
CA ARG A 600 6.94 -9.13 19.58
C ARG A 600 5.88 -9.46 20.64
N LEU A 601 4.60 -9.54 20.27
CA LEU A 601 3.49 -9.87 21.18
C LEU A 601 3.40 -11.39 21.43
N GLY A 602 3.86 -12.22 20.50
CA GLY A 602 3.86 -13.68 20.58
C GLY A 602 2.52 -14.29 20.18
N ARG A 603 1.42 -13.93 20.86
CA ARG A 603 0.08 -14.43 20.53
C ARG A 603 -0.88 -13.29 20.27
N MET A 604 -1.35 -13.19 19.03
CA MET A 604 -2.31 -12.17 18.64
C MET A 604 -3.71 -12.46 19.21
N PRO A 605 -4.52 -11.42 19.50
CA PRO A 605 -5.88 -11.61 19.98
C PRO A 605 -6.75 -12.34 18.96
N ARG A 606 -7.77 -13.01 19.47
CA ARG A 606 -8.83 -13.62 18.68
C ARG A 606 -10.00 -12.68 18.58
N VAL A 607 -10.56 -12.53 17.37
CA VAL A 607 -11.80 -11.83 17.11
C VAL A 607 -12.86 -12.87 16.75
N VAL A 608 -13.94 -12.91 17.51
CA VAL A 608 -15.09 -13.78 17.24
C VAL A 608 -16.24 -12.94 16.73
N PHE A 609 -16.63 -13.17 15.48
CA PHE A 609 -17.81 -12.55 14.89
C PHE A 609 -19.06 -13.31 15.35
N VAL A 610 -19.98 -12.61 16.00
CA VAL A 610 -21.21 -13.15 16.57
C VAL A 610 -22.41 -12.63 15.79
N HIS A 611 -23.12 -13.52 15.10
CA HIS A 611 -24.27 -13.13 14.27
C HIS A 611 -25.35 -14.22 14.20
N ALA A 612 -26.52 -13.88 13.67
CA ALA A 612 -27.66 -14.80 13.52
C ALA A 612 -27.90 -15.27 12.06
N GLU A 613 -27.06 -14.84 11.11
CA GLU A 613 -27.22 -15.17 9.68
C GLU A 613 -27.07 -16.66 9.36
N ASP A 614 -27.79 -17.09 8.32
CA ASP A 614 -27.84 -18.51 7.93
C ASP A 614 -26.54 -19.05 7.32
N ARG A 615 -25.74 -18.13 6.77
CA ARG A 615 -24.48 -18.39 6.09
C ARG A 615 -23.40 -17.55 6.73
N SER A 616 -22.16 -18.04 6.70
CA SER A 616 -21.01 -17.34 7.25
C SER A 616 -20.84 -15.94 6.65
N LEU A 617 -20.66 -14.92 7.49
CA LEU A 617 -20.41 -13.54 7.07
C LEU A 617 -18.92 -13.26 6.79
N LEU A 618 -18.04 -14.23 7.05
CA LEU A 618 -16.59 -14.09 6.90
C LEU A 618 -16.07 -14.44 5.48
N ARG A 619 -16.97 -14.82 4.57
CA ARG A 619 -16.63 -15.20 3.19
C ARG A 619 -17.23 -14.19 2.22
N ASP A 620 -16.46 -13.81 1.22
CA ASP A 620 -16.90 -12.91 0.14
C ASP A 620 -18.19 -13.41 -0.52
N ARG A 621 -19.10 -12.48 -0.79
CA ARG A 621 -20.34 -12.72 -1.55
C ARG A 621 -20.50 -11.67 -2.63
N ASP A 622 -21.29 -12.00 -3.64
CA ASP A 622 -21.51 -11.13 -4.80
C ASP A 622 -22.30 -9.86 -4.45
N ASP A 623 -23.12 -9.89 -3.40
CA ASP A 623 -23.95 -8.78 -2.96
C ASP A 623 -23.19 -7.74 -2.10
N GLY A 624 -22.00 -8.10 -1.57
CA GLY A 624 -21.21 -7.21 -0.71
C GLY A 624 -21.83 -6.95 0.67
N LEU A 625 -22.87 -7.70 1.03
CA LEU A 625 -23.59 -7.60 2.31
C LEU A 625 -22.95 -8.49 3.41
N GLU A 626 -21.75 -8.99 3.17
CA GLU A 626 -20.90 -9.67 4.14
C GLU A 626 -19.91 -8.72 4.84
N VAL A 627 -19.13 -9.22 5.81
CA VAL A 627 -18.06 -8.44 6.49
C VAL A 627 -16.66 -8.92 6.11
N ALA A 628 -16.53 -9.63 4.99
CA ALA A 628 -15.29 -10.22 4.52
C ALA A 628 -14.15 -9.19 4.41
N GLY A 629 -14.43 -7.96 3.95
CA GLY A 629 -13.44 -6.87 3.88
C GLY A 629 -12.75 -6.57 5.21
N ILE A 630 -13.52 -6.47 6.31
CA ILE A 630 -12.97 -6.27 7.66
C ILE A 630 -12.23 -7.53 8.13
N THR A 631 -12.76 -8.72 7.86
CA THR A 631 -12.10 -9.96 8.28
C THR A 631 -10.76 -10.15 7.60
N ASN A 632 -10.65 -9.78 6.31
CA ASN A 632 -9.40 -9.81 5.57
C ASN A 632 -8.41 -8.80 6.14
N ALA A 633 -8.86 -7.57 6.44
CA ALA A 633 -8.04 -6.58 7.12
C ALA A 633 -7.51 -7.08 8.49
N LEU A 634 -8.35 -7.74 9.28
CA LEU A 634 -7.95 -8.34 10.57
C LEU A 634 -6.93 -9.47 10.39
N ARG A 635 -7.13 -10.35 9.40
CA ARG A 635 -6.18 -11.42 9.08
C ARG A 635 -4.84 -10.87 8.59
N THR A 636 -4.86 -9.79 7.80
CA THR A 636 -3.65 -9.06 7.38
C THR A 636 -2.94 -8.47 8.59
N ALA A 637 -3.69 -7.87 9.51
CA ALA A 637 -3.19 -7.41 10.81
C ALA A 637 -2.89 -8.56 11.79
N ARG A 638 -2.90 -9.83 11.34
CA ARG A 638 -2.55 -11.05 12.09
C ARG A 638 -3.45 -11.39 13.27
N PHE A 639 -4.64 -10.81 13.37
CA PHE A 639 -5.66 -11.28 14.30
C PHE A 639 -6.18 -12.66 13.89
N GLU A 640 -6.44 -13.51 14.88
CA GLU A 640 -7.15 -14.77 14.62
C GLU A 640 -8.64 -14.46 14.47
N VAL A 641 -9.26 -14.88 13.38
CA VAL A 641 -10.67 -14.61 13.12
C VAL A 641 -11.47 -15.90 13.19
N ALA A 642 -12.47 -15.93 14.06
CA ALA A 642 -13.41 -17.03 14.26
C ALA A 642 -14.87 -16.55 14.16
N GLU A 643 -15.79 -17.50 14.02
CA GLU A 643 -17.23 -17.24 13.88
C GLU A 643 -18.00 -17.99 14.98
N TRP A 644 -19.02 -17.33 15.54
CA TRP A 644 -19.98 -17.94 16.44
C TRP A 644 -21.41 -17.58 16.00
N ILE A 645 -22.24 -18.61 15.81
CA ILE A 645 -23.65 -18.47 15.43
C ILE A 645 -24.51 -19.02 16.57
N PRO A 646 -24.95 -18.16 17.52
CA PRO A 646 -25.72 -18.58 18.68
C PRO A 646 -26.94 -19.43 18.30
N GLY A 647 -27.11 -20.56 19.00
CA GLY A 647 -28.18 -21.53 18.74
C GLY A 647 -27.91 -22.51 17.60
N ARG A 648 -26.75 -22.41 16.91
CA ARG A 648 -26.33 -23.36 15.86
C ARG A 648 -24.94 -23.93 16.08
N THR A 649 -23.99 -23.08 16.48
CA THR A 649 -22.63 -23.51 16.82
C THR A 649 -22.38 -23.31 18.31
N GLU A 650 -21.47 -24.13 18.85
CA GLU A 650 -21.02 -23.96 20.23
C GLU A 650 -20.17 -22.69 20.37
N ARG A 651 -20.25 -22.05 21.55
CA ARG A 651 -19.41 -20.89 21.86
C ARG A 651 -17.95 -21.33 21.82
N PRO A 652 -17.07 -20.68 21.03
CA PRO A 652 -15.64 -20.98 21.05
C PRO A 652 -15.09 -20.88 22.46
N LEU A 653 -14.33 -21.89 22.90
CA LEU A 653 -13.70 -21.87 24.21
C LEU A 653 -12.71 -20.70 24.30
N ALA A 654 -12.83 -19.92 25.37
CA ALA A 654 -11.85 -18.91 25.70
C ALA A 654 -10.51 -19.61 25.97
N ALA A 655 -9.48 -19.20 25.25
CA ALA A 655 -8.14 -19.71 25.46
C ALA A 655 -7.46 -18.79 26.51
N PRO A 656 -7.09 -19.30 27.69
CA PRO A 656 -6.61 -18.47 28.80
C PRO A 656 -5.32 -17.70 28.49
N GLU A 657 -4.60 -18.09 27.44
CA GLU A 657 -3.35 -17.50 27.00
C GLU A 657 -3.51 -16.46 25.86
N ARG A 658 -4.76 -16.09 25.46
CA ARG A 658 -5.02 -15.04 24.46
C ARG A 658 -6.31 -14.26 24.75
N THR A 659 -6.29 -12.94 24.56
CA THR A 659 -7.49 -12.11 24.66
C THR A 659 -8.46 -12.42 23.51
N THR A 660 -9.76 -12.52 23.81
CA THR A 660 -10.82 -12.73 22.82
C THR A 660 -11.74 -11.52 22.79
N VAL A 661 -11.85 -10.87 21.62
CA VAL A 661 -12.76 -9.74 21.38
C VAL A 661 -14.00 -10.24 20.62
N TRP A 662 -15.17 -9.84 21.08
CA TRP A 662 -16.44 -10.30 20.52
C TRP A 662 -17.07 -9.20 19.65
N PHE A 663 -17.13 -9.42 18.34
CA PHE A 663 -17.77 -8.50 17.40
C PHE A 663 -19.21 -8.95 17.14
N VAL A 664 -20.16 -8.31 17.81
CA VAL A 664 -21.59 -8.61 17.72
C VAL A 664 -22.22 -7.81 16.58
N LEU A 665 -22.74 -8.53 15.59
CA LEU A 665 -23.44 -7.97 14.43
C LEU A 665 -24.93 -8.29 14.52
N PRO A 666 -25.82 -7.29 14.40
CA PRO A 666 -27.26 -7.53 14.38
C PRO A 666 -27.65 -8.22 13.06
N PRO A 667 -28.85 -8.84 12.98
CA PRO A 667 -29.34 -9.40 11.73
C PRO A 667 -29.38 -8.33 10.63
N LEU A 668 -28.80 -8.62 9.47
CA LEU A 668 -28.67 -7.65 8.37
C LEU A 668 -30.01 -7.38 7.70
N GLN A 669 -30.89 -8.37 7.68
CA GLN A 669 -32.24 -8.27 7.14
C GLN A 669 -33.25 -8.84 8.13
N ARG A 670 -34.00 -7.96 8.79
CA ARG A 670 -35.09 -8.38 9.66
C ARG A 670 -36.31 -8.76 8.82
N LYS A 671 -36.67 -10.05 8.82
CA LYS A 671 -37.77 -10.61 7.99
C LYS A 671 -39.19 -10.38 8.56
N GLY A 672 -39.34 -9.78 9.75
CA GLY A 672 -40.66 -9.59 10.38
C GLY A 672 -40.67 -8.68 11.62
N LEU A 673 -41.87 -8.52 12.21
CA LEU A 673 -42.13 -7.71 13.42
C LEU A 673 -42.00 -8.50 14.74
N GLU A 674 -41.42 -9.69 14.69
CA GLU A 674 -41.14 -10.56 15.83
C GLU A 674 -39.71 -11.08 15.78
N TYR A 675 -39.13 -11.38 16.94
CA TYR A 675 -37.81 -11.99 17.04
C TYR A 675 -37.88 -13.47 16.64
N GLY A 676 -37.14 -13.84 15.59
CA GLY A 676 -36.88 -15.25 15.29
C GLY A 676 -36.02 -15.88 16.38
N ASP A 677 -36.00 -17.21 16.47
CA ASP A 677 -35.25 -17.91 17.52
C ASP A 677 -33.74 -17.66 17.42
N ALA A 678 -33.21 -17.48 16.21
CA ALA A 678 -31.81 -17.09 15.99
C ALA A 678 -31.50 -15.68 16.51
N GLU A 679 -32.42 -14.72 16.33
CA GLU A 679 -32.25 -13.34 16.84
C GLU A 679 -32.36 -13.31 18.37
N LYS A 680 -33.26 -14.11 18.97
CA LYS A 680 -33.33 -14.26 20.44
C LYS A 680 -32.05 -14.87 21.01
N ALA A 681 -31.50 -15.90 20.35
CA ALA A 681 -30.26 -16.53 20.77
C ALA A 681 -29.09 -15.54 20.70
N LEU A 682 -29.01 -14.73 19.64
CA LEU A 682 -28.02 -13.68 19.48
C LEU A 682 -28.16 -12.58 20.54
N LEU A 683 -29.37 -12.09 20.82
CA LEU A 683 -29.61 -11.11 21.85
C LEU A 683 -29.22 -11.63 23.25
N GLY A 684 -29.52 -12.91 23.53
CA GLY A 684 -29.09 -13.59 24.75
C GLY A 684 -27.57 -13.68 24.85
N ALA A 685 -26.88 -14.04 23.75
CA ALA A 685 -25.43 -14.06 23.69
C ALA A 685 -24.82 -12.68 23.92
N ALA A 686 -25.32 -11.62 23.26
CA ALA A 686 -24.83 -10.26 23.41
C ALA A 686 -24.99 -9.73 24.85
N THR A 687 -26.16 -9.96 25.45
CA THR A 687 -26.44 -9.57 26.84
C THR A 687 -25.54 -10.35 27.82
N GLY A 688 -25.32 -11.65 27.57
CA GLY A 688 -24.44 -12.49 28.37
C GLY A 688 -22.99 -12.01 28.33
N LEU A 689 -22.43 -11.75 27.14
CA LEU A 689 -21.07 -11.25 26.98
C LEU A 689 -20.83 -9.94 27.73
N ILE A 690 -21.76 -8.98 27.63
CA ILE A 690 -21.66 -7.71 28.36
C ILE A 690 -21.78 -7.93 29.87
N ALA A 691 -22.67 -8.80 30.33
CA ALA A 691 -22.78 -9.10 31.76
C ALA A 691 -21.55 -9.84 32.34
N GLU A 692 -20.88 -10.65 31.52
CA GLU A 692 -19.64 -11.38 31.90
C GLU A 692 -18.42 -10.46 32.01
N GLY A 693 -18.48 -9.24 31.46
CA GLY A 693 -17.35 -8.31 31.42
C GLY A 693 -16.45 -8.48 30.20
N GLU A 694 -16.89 -9.24 29.19
CA GLU A 694 -16.11 -9.50 27.98
C GLU A 694 -15.91 -8.22 27.15
N PRO A 695 -14.79 -8.09 26.41
CA PRO A 695 -14.58 -6.96 25.52
C PRO A 695 -15.42 -7.11 24.24
N VAL A 696 -16.36 -6.18 24.03
CA VAL A 696 -17.39 -6.28 22.98
C VAL A 696 -17.33 -5.08 22.02
N LEU A 697 -17.34 -5.38 20.72
CA LEU A 697 -17.68 -4.43 19.65
C LEU A 697 -19.14 -4.68 19.24
N LEU A 698 -20.04 -3.80 19.66
CA LEU A 698 -21.48 -3.93 19.47
C LEU A 698 -21.93 -3.05 18.30
N THR A 699 -22.54 -3.67 17.29
CA THR A 699 -23.27 -2.93 16.25
C THR A 699 -24.76 -3.01 16.54
N VAL A 700 -25.46 -1.88 16.42
CA VAL A 700 -26.94 -1.83 16.53
C VAL A 700 -27.51 -1.05 15.34
N ALA A 701 -28.57 -1.60 14.76
CA ALA A 701 -29.24 -1.06 13.60
C ALA A 701 -30.65 -0.56 13.94
N ARG A 702 -31.24 0.22 13.03
CA ARG A 702 -32.64 0.65 13.09
C ARG A 702 -33.62 -0.52 13.23
N SER A 703 -34.74 -0.28 13.88
CA SER A 703 -35.74 -1.31 14.17
C SER A 703 -37.15 -0.87 13.88
N MET A 704 -37.95 -1.77 13.28
CA MET A 704 -39.36 -1.50 13.01
C MET A 704 -40.26 -1.57 14.25
N LEU A 705 -39.76 -2.08 15.38
CA LEU A 705 -40.59 -2.27 16.58
C LEU A 705 -41.07 -0.97 17.23
N PRO A 706 -40.21 0.05 17.41
CA PRO A 706 -40.67 1.33 17.93
C PRO A 706 -41.78 1.96 17.09
N LEU A 707 -41.79 1.74 15.76
CA LEU A 707 -42.83 2.23 14.85
C LEU A 707 -44.22 1.65 15.14
N VAL A 708 -44.28 0.45 15.74
CA VAL A 708 -45.53 -0.21 16.17
C VAL A 708 -45.76 -0.09 17.67
N GLY A 709 -45.03 0.80 18.36
CA GLY A 709 -45.14 1.05 19.80
C GLY A 709 -44.57 -0.05 20.69
N LYS A 710 -43.70 -0.92 20.15
CA LYS A 710 -43.01 -1.96 20.92
C LYS A 710 -41.56 -1.54 21.20
N PRO A 711 -41.04 -1.71 22.42
CA PRO A 711 -39.63 -1.46 22.70
C PRO A 711 -38.75 -2.49 21.97
N ASP A 712 -37.57 -2.06 21.53
CA ASP A 712 -36.55 -2.95 21.00
C ASP A 712 -35.48 -3.24 22.08
N PRO A 713 -35.30 -4.48 22.54
CA PRO A 713 -34.27 -4.84 23.50
C PRO A 713 -32.85 -4.43 23.05
N TRP A 714 -32.56 -4.41 21.74
CA TRP A 714 -31.25 -3.97 21.21
C TRP A 714 -30.89 -2.54 21.64
N SER A 715 -31.88 -1.68 21.86
CA SER A 715 -31.65 -0.30 22.33
C SER A 715 -31.03 -0.22 23.72
N THR A 716 -31.25 -1.26 24.54
CA THR A 716 -30.89 -1.31 25.97
C THR A 716 -29.78 -2.29 26.32
N VAL A 717 -29.25 -3.04 25.34
CA VAL A 717 -28.22 -4.09 25.57
C VAL A 717 -26.98 -3.53 26.27
N ALA A 718 -26.59 -2.29 25.95
CA ALA A 718 -25.42 -1.62 26.53
C ALA A 718 -25.75 -0.64 27.68
N SER A 719 -27.02 -0.57 28.12
CA SER A 719 -27.43 0.35 29.20
C SER A 719 -26.71 0.12 30.54
N PRO A 720 -26.29 -1.11 30.93
CA PRO A 720 -25.48 -1.30 32.14
C PRO A 720 -24.16 -0.51 32.14
N LEU A 721 -23.66 -0.14 30.96
CA LEU A 721 -22.46 0.66 30.77
C LEU A 721 -22.77 2.14 30.44
N GLY A 722 -24.03 2.57 30.61
CA GLY A 722 -24.44 3.95 30.34
C GLY A 722 -24.61 4.30 28.87
N VAL A 723 -24.79 3.31 27.99
CA VAL A 723 -24.99 3.52 26.54
C VAL A 723 -26.38 3.06 26.14
N GLU A 724 -27.16 3.94 25.52
CA GLU A 724 -28.47 3.63 24.95
C GLU A 724 -28.48 3.99 23.46
N ILE A 725 -28.92 3.07 22.60
CA ILE A 725 -28.88 3.25 21.14
C ILE A 725 -30.31 3.38 20.62
N ASP A 726 -30.63 4.52 20.01
CA ASP A 726 -31.99 4.88 19.65
C ASP A 726 -32.44 4.23 18.33
N THR A 727 -32.89 2.98 18.41
CA THR A 727 -33.31 2.20 17.23
C THR A 727 -34.58 2.73 16.54
N ALA A 728 -35.26 3.71 17.12
CA ALA A 728 -36.49 4.28 16.58
C ALA A 728 -36.24 5.34 15.52
N ARG A 729 -35.09 6.03 15.58
CA ARG A 729 -34.80 7.23 14.79
C ARG A 729 -33.53 7.07 13.97
N VAL A 730 -33.50 7.68 12.80
CA VAL A 730 -32.32 7.69 11.91
C VAL A 730 -32.03 9.10 11.40
N VAL A 731 -30.77 9.38 11.06
CA VAL A 731 -30.39 10.69 10.50
C VAL A 731 -30.54 10.68 8.98
N PHE A 732 -31.38 11.59 8.45
CA PHE A 732 -31.56 11.82 7.01
C PHE A 732 -31.08 13.21 6.61
N GLU A 733 -30.68 13.34 5.33
CA GLU A 733 -30.29 14.60 4.71
C GLU A 733 -31.05 14.83 3.40
N TRP A 734 -31.57 16.04 3.20
CA TRP A 734 -32.32 16.39 2.01
C TRP A 734 -31.40 16.84 0.87
N MET A 735 -31.58 16.28 -0.32
CA MET A 735 -30.83 16.60 -1.53
C MET A 735 -31.77 17.26 -2.56
N PRO A 736 -31.73 18.60 -2.72
CA PRO A 736 -32.59 19.27 -3.68
C PRO A 736 -32.18 18.93 -5.11
N ASN A 737 -33.11 18.41 -5.91
CA ASN A 737 -32.94 18.24 -7.36
C ASN A 737 -33.87 19.21 -8.10
N MET A 738 -33.29 20.04 -8.98
CA MET A 738 -33.98 21.11 -9.70
C MET A 738 -34.98 20.61 -10.76
N ALA A 739 -34.94 19.34 -11.16
CA ALA A 739 -35.75 18.79 -12.26
C ALA A 739 -36.88 17.84 -11.81
N GLU A 740 -36.73 17.10 -10.70
CA GLU A 740 -37.62 15.98 -10.35
C GLU A 740 -38.06 15.95 -8.89
N GLY A 741 -37.98 17.06 -8.14
CA GLY A 741 -38.24 17.07 -6.69
C GLY A 741 -37.05 16.49 -5.90
N GLY A 742 -36.94 16.84 -4.61
CA GLY A 742 -35.78 16.48 -3.81
C GLY A 742 -35.70 14.98 -3.48
N SER A 743 -34.49 14.45 -3.39
CA SER A 743 -34.22 13.10 -2.88
C SER A 743 -33.76 13.13 -1.43
N VAL A 744 -33.79 11.98 -0.76
CA VAL A 744 -33.32 11.82 0.61
C VAL A 744 -32.07 10.98 0.63
N LYS A 745 -31.01 11.54 1.20
CA LYS A 745 -29.76 10.86 1.51
C LYS A 745 -29.92 10.15 2.85
N THR A 746 -29.91 8.82 2.81
CA THR A 746 -30.09 7.94 3.99
C THR A 746 -28.78 7.53 4.66
N TRP A 747 -27.67 8.07 4.20
CA TRP A 747 -26.32 7.75 4.62
C TRP A 747 -25.53 9.02 4.91
N GLN A 748 -24.51 8.94 5.74
CA GLN A 748 -23.73 10.08 6.19
C GLN A 748 -22.24 9.80 6.02
N GLU A 749 -21.53 10.83 5.58
CA GLU A 749 -20.07 10.86 5.51
C GLU A 749 -19.58 11.69 6.68
N ILE A 750 -18.65 11.13 7.45
CA ILE A 750 -18.04 11.75 8.62
C ILE A 750 -16.55 11.89 8.32
N ASP A 751 -16.18 13.08 7.85
CA ASP A 751 -14.80 13.43 7.49
C ASP A 751 -14.05 14.08 8.66
N GLU A 752 -14.79 14.70 9.58
CA GLU A 752 -14.25 15.34 10.78
C GLU A 752 -14.68 14.55 12.03
N HIS A 753 -13.69 14.08 12.77
CA HIS A 753 -13.89 13.38 14.05
C HIS A 753 -13.74 14.36 15.23
N PRO A 754 -14.32 14.05 16.40
CA PRO A 754 -14.10 14.83 17.62
C PRO A 754 -12.61 15.04 17.93
N PRO A 755 -12.22 16.09 18.67
CA PRO A 755 -10.85 16.20 19.15
C PRO A 755 -10.50 15.01 20.04
N ALA A 756 -9.27 14.51 19.92
CA ALA A 756 -8.81 13.43 20.78
C ALA A 756 -8.57 13.95 22.19
N ASP A 757 -9.25 13.37 23.16
CA ASP A 757 -9.01 13.61 24.57
C ASP A 757 -7.95 12.63 25.10
N SER A 758 -7.26 12.99 26.19
CA SER A 758 -6.23 12.12 26.82
C SER A 758 -6.78 10.89 27.55
N THR A 759 -8.05 10.56 27.35
CA THR A 759 -8.75 9.38 27.88
C THR A 759 -8.42 8.12 27.07
N SER A 760 -8.55 6.92 27.65
CA SER A 760 -8.14 5.64 27.02
C SER A 760 -8.74 5.41 25.61
N GLY A 761 -9.97 5.86 25.33
CA GLY A 761 -10.59 5.75 24.01
C GLY A 761 -10.14 6.78 22.97
N GLY A 762 -9.37 7.80 23.36
CA GLY A 762 -8.91 8.89 22.49
C GLY A 762 -7.91 8.44 21.42
N ALA A 763 -7.21 7.33 21.65
CA ALA A 763 -6.32 6.75 20.64
C ALA A 763 -7.07 6.30 19.38
N ILE A 764 -8.34 5.86 19.50
CA ILE A 764 -9.18 5.48 18.35
C ILE A 764 -9.53 6.73 17.53
N ILE A 765 -9.80 7.86 18.19
CA ILE A 765 -10.08 9.14 17.51
C ILE A 765 -8.85 9.62 16.74
N GLU A 766 -7.66 9.55 17.35
CA GLU A 766 -6.40 9.85 16.66
C GLU A 766 -6.22 8.97 15.43
N ALA A 767 -6.52 7.67 15.56
CA ALA A 767 -6.44 6.72 14.47
C ALA A 767 -7.40 7.07 13.31
N LEU A 768 -8.59 7.57 13.61
CA LEU A 768 -9.61 7.99 12.63
C LEU A 768 -9.34 9.35 11.98
N ARG A 769 -8.41 10.15 12.52
CA ARG A 769 -8.16 11.51 12.03
C ARG A 769 -7.80 11.52 10.54
N GLY A 770 -8.53 12.34 9.77
CA GLY A 770 -8.33 12.48 8.32
C GLY A 770 -8.85 11.31 7.49
N LYS A 771 -9.53 10.33 8.10
CA LYS A 771 -10.13 9.18 7.42
C LYS A 771 -11.64 9.31 7.42
N ARG A 772 -12.22 9.33 6.23
CA ARG A 772 -13.67 9.39 6.04
C ARG A 772 -14.34 8.11 6.52
N LEU A 773 -15.30 8.25 7.44
CA LEU A 773 -16.17 7.19 7.91
C LEU A 773 -17.54 7.33 7.24
N PHE A 774 -18.06 6.22 6.73
CA PHE A 774 -19.38 6.13 6.11
C PHE A 774 -20.33 5.33 6.98
N VAL A 775 -21.50 5.90 7.28
CA VAL A 775 -22.56 5.22 8.03
C VAL A 775 -23.87 5.28 7.26
N SER A 776 -24.51 4.13 7.08
CA SER A 776 -25.87 4.04 6.53
C SER A 776 -26.89 4.03 7.64
N HIS A 777 -28.01 4.75 7.45
CA HIS A 777 -29.13 4.85 8.40
C HIS A 777 -28.65 5.08 9.83
N ALA A 778 -27.83 6.11 9.99
CA ALA A 778 -27.14 6.39 11.24
C ALA A 778 -28.14 6.53 12.40
N THR A 779 -27.94 5.69 13.41
CA THR A 779 -28.81 5.49 14.56
C THR A 779 -28.18 6.22 15.77
N PRO A 780 -28.84 7.23 16.36
CA PRO A 780 -28.26 8.03 17.44
C PRO A 780 -27.87 7.20 18.67
N ILE A 781 -26.74 7.53 19.28
CA ILE A 781 -26.31 6.97 20.56
C ILE A 781 -26.44 8.05 21.65
N LYS A 782 -27.10 7.69 22.74
CA LYS A 782 -27.14 8.48 23.98
C LYS A 782 -26.14 7.90 24.96
N VAL A 783 -25.36 8.79 25.57
CA VAL A 783 -24.36 8.45 26.57
C VAL A 783 -24.79 9.08 27.89
N ASP A 784 -25.12 8.23 28.86
CA ASP A 784 -25.42 8.59 30.25
C ASP A 784 -24.54 7.70 31.15
N ALA A 785 -23.23 7.92 31.03
CA ALA A 785 -22.20 7.12 31.69
C ALA A 785 -22.23 7.38 33.21
N PRO A 786 -22.40 6.35 34.06
CA PRO A 786 -22.26 6.51 35.50
C PRO A 786 -20.83 6.95 35.89
N ASP A 787 -20.66 7.56 37.06
CA ASP A 787 -19.37 8.08 37.56
C ASP A 787 -18.22 7.04 37.55
N SER A 788 -18.55 5.75 37.53
CA SER A 788 -17.63 4.61 37.46
C SER A 788 -17.23 4.20 36.03
N SER A 789 -17.65 4.95 35.02
CA SER A 789 -17.39 4.69 33.60
C SER A 789 -16.95 5.96 32.87
N THR A 790 -16.07 5.79 31.89
CA THR A 790 -15.61 6.86 31.00
C THR A 790 -16.08 6.53 29.59
N ALA A 791 -16.83 7.44 28.97
CA ALA A 791 -17.32 7.30 27.61
C ALA A 791 -16.71 8.37 26.70
N VAL A 792 -16.29 7.95 25.51
CA VAL A 792 -15.63 8.78 24.50
C VAL A 792 -16.41 8.66 23.19
N VAL A 793 -16.83 9.78 22.62
CA VAL A 793 -17.51 9.80 21.31
C VAL A 793 -16.45 9.66 20.22
N LEU A 794 -16.52 8.57 19.45
CA LEU A 794 -15.59 8.27 18.37
C LEU A 794 -15.98 8.96 17.05
N ALA A 795 -17.27 8.99 16.76
CA ALA A 795 -17.82 9.64 15.56
C ALA A 795 -19.18 10.27 15.87
N GLU A 796 -19.41 11.45 15.31
CA GLU A 796 -20.65 12.20 15.47
C GLU A 796 -21.09 12.87 14.16
N ILE A 797 -22.40 13.00 13.97
CA ILE A 797 -22.97 13.72 12.84
C ILE A 797 -23.25 15.16 13.26
N ARG A 798 -22.57 16.10 12.60
CA ARG A 798 -22.79 17.52 12.83
C ARG A 798 -24.15 18.00 12.30
N PRO A 799 -24.76 18.99 12.97
CA PRO A 799 -25.99 19.61 12.50
C PRO A 799 -25.80 20.29 11.14
N ASN A 800 -26.75 20.12 10.24
CA ASN A 800 -26.83 20.78 8.94
C ASN A 800 -28.28 21.28 8.77
N ALA A 801 -28.46 22.43 8.13
CA ALA A 801 -29.78 22.97 7.81
C ALA A 801 -30.65 22.02 6.96
N LEU A 802 -30.04 21.04 6.28
CA LEU A 802 -30.70 20.02 5.47
C LEU A 802 -30.85 18.65 6.17
N ARG A 803 -30.41 18.51 7.43
CA ARG A 803 -30.48 17.25 8.19
C ARG A 803 -31.59 17.27 9.23
N TRP A 804 -32.20 16.10 9.46
CA TRP A 804 -33.18 15.90 10.53
C TRP A 804 -33.13 14.45 11.04
N LEU A 805 -33.74 14.23 12.21
CA LEU A 805 -34.01 12.90 12.73
C LEU A 805 -35.36 12.39 12.19
N GLU A 806 -35.31 11.33 11.41
CA GLU A 806 -36.50 10.69 10.86
C GLU A 806 -37.01 9.59 11.80
N ASN A 807 -38.31 9.65 12.10
CA ASN A 807 -39.01 8.71 12.97
C ASN A 807 -39.87 7.73 12.15
N ASP A 808 -40.14 8.01 10.87
CA ASP A 808 -40.86 7.12 9.95
C ASP A 808 -40.07 6.87 8.66
N TRP A 809 -39.10 5.96 8.75
CA TRP A 809 -38.17 5.63 7.68
C TRP A 809 -38.65 4.53 6.72
N ARG A 810 -39.94 4.11 6.81
CA ARG A 810 -40.49 2.99 6.01
C ARG A 810 -40.49 3.23 4.49
N GLY A 811 -40.21 4.44 4.05
CA GLY A 811 -40.24 4.86 2.64
C GLY A 811 -38.89 4.98 1.93
N ASP A 812 -37.74 4.74 2.57
CA ASP A 812 -36.36 4.87 2.04
C ASP A 812 -36.28 5.60 0.67
N GLY A 813 -36.56 6.92 0.66
CA GLY A 813 -36.43 7.75 -0.55
C GLY A 813 -37.64 7.90 -1.47
N VAL A 814 -38.89 7.83 -0.99
CA VAL A 814 -40.00 8.48 -1.71
C VAL A 814 -39.63 9.95 -1.95
N GLN A 815 -39.79 10.45 -3.18
CA GLN A 815 -39.57 11.86 -3.51
C GLN A 815 -40.29 12.75 -2.49
N ILE A 816 -39.51 13.52 -1.73
CA ILE A 816 -40.07 14.47 -0.78
C ILE A 816 -40.14 15.82 -1.50
N GLU A 817 -41.35 16.32 -1.73
CA GLU A 817 -41.59 17.61 -2.39
C GLU A 817 -41.01 18.79 -1.60
N GLU A 818 -41.00 18.71 -0.27
CA GLU A 818 -40.49 19.76 0.62
C GLU A 818 -39.90 19.20 1.92
N MET A 819 -38.79 19.77 2.39
CA MET A 819 -38.08 19.30 3.58
C MET A 819 -38.98 19.30 4.84
N PRO A 820 -38.98 18.22 5.67
CA PRO A 820 -39.76 18.18 6.90
C PRO A 820 -39.28 19.23 7.93
N GLY A 821 -40.23 19.95 8.55
CA GLY A 821 -39.92 21.05 9.49
C GLY A 821 -39.67 20.66 10.95
N GLY A 822 -39.81 19.37 11.33
CA GLY A 822 -40.09 18.97 12.72
C GLY A 822 -38.93 18.54 13.62
N ASP A 823 -37.83 17.99 13.09
CA ASP A 823 -36.87 17.23 13.93
C ASP A 823 -35.39 17.58 13.62
N ARG A 824 -35.11 18.87 13.43
CA ARG A 824 -33.74 19.36 13.32
C ARG A 824 -33.03 19.25 14.66
N PHE A 825 -31.79 18.78 14.64
CA PHE A 825 -30.93 18.74 15.81
C PHE A 825 -29.95 19.91 15.78
N ALA A 826 -29.73 20.52 16.95
CA ALA A 826 -28.83 21.67 17.12
C ALA A 826 -27.46 21.28 17.68
N ALA A 827 -27.35 20.11 18.31
CA ALA A 827 -26.12 19.54 18.83
C ALA A 827 -25.68 18.34 17.97
N PRO A 828 -24.38 18.06 17.83
CA PRO A 828 -23.91 16.86 17.15
C PRO A 828 -24.53 15.59 17.72
N ILE A 829 -24.76 14.60 16.87
CA ILE A 829 -25.35 13.32 17.25
C ILE A 829 -24.26 12.25 17.26
N PRO A 830 -23.93 11.65 18.43
CA PRO A 830 -23.01 10.52 18.50
C PRO A 830 -23.55 9.30 17.74
N VAL A 831 -22.68 8.65 16.97
CA VAL A 831 -23.01 7.43 16.21
C VAL A 831 -22.00 6.31 16.42
N ALA A 832 -20.84 6.61 17.01
CA ALA A 832 -19.91 5.62 17.53
C ALA A 832 -19.33 6.08 18.87
N VAL A 833 -19.28 5.21 19.86
CA VAL A 833 -18.83 5.53 21.23
C VAL A 833 -17.98 4.39 21.79
N ALA A 834 -16.87 4.71 22.44
CA ALA A 834 -16.08 3.79 23.25
C ALA A 834 -16.36 4.04 24.74
N VAL A 835 -16.51 2.96 25.52
CA VAL A 835 -16.78 3.02 26.96
C VAL A 835 -15.84 2.10 27.71
N GLU A 836 -15.21 2.65 28.74
CA GLU A 836 -14.45 1.93 29.75
C GLU A 836 -15.20 2.00 31.07
N ALA A 837 -15.50 0.86 31.68
CA ALA A 837 -16.14 0.80 33.01
C ALA A 837 -15.42 -0.18 33.94
N MET A 838 -15.37 0.15 35.23
CA MET A 838 -14.92 -0.81 36.26
C MET A 838 -16.07 -1.75 36.62
N GLY A 839 -16.00 -2.99 36.16
CA GLY A 839 -16.96 -4.06 36.48
C GLY A 839 -16.52 -4.90 37.68
N GLU A 840 -17.33 -5.90 38.04
CA GLU A 840 -17.02 -6.82 39.15
C GLU A 840 -15.78 -7.70 38.88
N ASN A 841 -15.51 -8.01 37.60
CA ASN A 841 -14.41 -8.88 37.15
C ASN A 841 -13.16 -8.10 36.69
N GLY A 842 -13.14 -6.77 36.85
CA GLY A 842 -12.06 -5.90 36.40
C GLY A 842 -12.51 -4.86 35.38
N MET A 843 -11.56 -4.33 34.61
CA MET A 843 -11.83 -3.29 33.61
C MET A 843 -12.58 -3.90 32.42
N GLN A 844 -13.76 -3.36 32.12
CA GLN A 844 -14.57 -3.76 30.98
C GLN A 844 -14.50 -2.67 29.89
N ARG A 845 -14.34 -3.09 28.63
CA ARG A 845 -14.31 -2.20 27.45
C ARG A 845 -15.43 -2.57 26.49
N LEU A 846 -16.13 -1.56 25.98
CA LEU A 846 -17.19 -1.67 24.97
C LEU A 846 -16.97 -0.62 23.89
N VAL A 847 -17.14 -0.99 22.62
CA VAL A 847 -17.36 -0.02 21.54
C VAL A 847 -18.74 -0.26 20.95
N ALA A 848 -19.54 0.79 20.81
CA ALA A 848 -20.87 0.75 20.24
C ALA A 848 -20.93 1.58 18.94
N VAL A 849 -21.48 0.99 17.87
CA VAL A 849 -21.68 1.65 16.57
C VAL A 849 -23.15 1.59 16.16
N GLY A 850 -23.75 2.77 15.97
CA GLY A 850 -25.15 2.96 15.58
C GLY A 850 -25.35 2.99 14.07
N SER A 851 -25.07 1.88 13.39
CA SER A 851 -25.37 1.70 11.97
C SER A 851 -25.35 0.21 11.65
N GLY A 852 -26.33 -0.32 10.92
CA GLY A 852 -26.29 -1.75 10.55
C GLY A 852 -25.28 -2.08 9.44
N GLY A 853 -24.95 -1.10 8.59
CA GLY A 853 -24.20 -1.32 7.36
C GLY A 853 -22.73 -0.91 7.39
N TRP A 854 -22.26 -0.20 8.42
CA TRP A 854 -20.91 0.40 8.44
C TRP A 854 -19.77 -0.62 8.20
N ALA A 855 -19.98 -1.88 8.61
CA ALA A 855 -18.98 -2.93 8.54
C ALA A 855 -19.00 -3.75 7.23
N LEU A 856 -19.91 -3.44 6.31
CA LEU A 856 -20.15 -4.26 5.11
C LEU A 856 -19.03 -4.09 4.07
N SER A 857 -18.66 -5.20 3.41
CA SER A 857 -17.68 -5.23 2.33
C SER A 857 -17.99 -4.24 1.21
N ALA A 858 -19.28 -4.05 0.87
CA ALA A 858 -19.70 -3.09 -0.15
C ALA A 858 -19.25 -1.64 0.13
N LEU A 859 -19.07 -1.27 1.40
CA LEU A 859 -18.66 0.07 1.82
C LEU A 859 -17.17 0.13 2.17
N VAL A 860 -16.66 -0.90 2.83
CA VAL A 860 -15.26 -0.99 3.28
C VAL A 860 -14.29 -1.16 2.11
N ASN A 861 -14.71 -1.84 1.03
CA ASN A 861 -13.88 -2.10 -0.14
C ASN A 861 -14.15 -1.12 -1.31
N GLU A 862 -15.03 -0.13 -1.12
CA GLU A 862 -15.30 0.89 -2.14
C GLU A 862 -14.02 1.73 -2.36
N ALA A 863 -13.62 1.95 -3.62
CA ALA A 863 -12.39 2.65 -3.98
C ALA A 863 -12.54 3.47 -5.29
N GLY A 864 -11.74 4.52 -5.46
CA GLY A 864 -11.67 5.36 -6.66
C GLY A 864 -10.23 5.66 -7.12
N THR A 865 -10.04 6.05 -8.38
CA THR A 865 -8.69 6.31 -8.97
C THR A 865 -8.16 7.72 -8.65
N LEU A 866 -6.83 7.85 -8.52
CA LEU A 866 -6.07 9.10 -8.36
C LEU A 866 -5.26 9.48 -9.62
N GLY A 867 -5.34 8.67 -10.68
CA GLY A 867 -4.43 8.72 -11.83
C GLY A 867 -3.08 8.02 -11.59
N GLY A 868 -2.44 7.56 -12.68
CA GLY A 868 -1.14 6.85 -12.62
C GLY A 868 -1.20 5.51 -11.85
N ASP A 869 -2.23 4.70 -12.09
CA ASP A 869 -2.48 3.38 -11.48
C ASP A 869 -2.62 3.37 -9.94
N ARG A 870 -2.98 4.51 -9.33
CA ARG A 870 -3.21 4.63 -7.88
C ARG A 870 -4.70 4.62 -7.53
N LEU A 871 -5.15 3.69 -6.68
CA LEU A 871 -6.54 3.60 -6.16
C LEU A 871 -6.64 3.99 -4.68
N VAL A 872 -7.58 4.85 -4.30
CA VAL A 872 -7.82 5.26 -2.90
C VAL A 872 -9.17 4.74 -2.42
N LEU A 873 -9.25 4.25 -1.17
CA LEU A 873 -10.50 3.79 -0.59
C LEU A 873 -11.47 4.98 -0.50
N ALA A 874 -12.75 4.74 -0.77
CA ALA A 874 -13.78 5.76 -0.63
C ALA A 874 -14.08 6.02 0.86
N ASN A 875 -14.01 4.98 1.70
CA ASN A 875 -14.40 5.03 3.12
C ASN A 875 -13.35 4.35 4.02
N PRO A 876 -12.09 4.83 4.06
CA PRO A 876 -11.01 4.23 4.85
C PRO A 876 -11.30 4.16 6.37
N GLY A 877 -12.10 5.10 6.88
CA GLY A 877 -12.44 5.21 8.30
C GLY A 877 -13.25 4.01 8.81
N ASN A 878 -13.96 3.28 7.95
CA ASN A 878 -14.73 2.10 8.34
C ASN A 878 -13.80 0.93 8.71
N ARG A 879 -12.78 0.66 7.88
CA ARG A 879 -11.75 -0.34 8.18
C ARG A 879 -10.97 0.05 9.43
N GLU A 880 -10.61 1.33 9.51
CA GLU A 880 -9.87 1.86 10.67
C GLU A 880 -10.64 1.72 11.97
N LEU A 881 -11.91 2.16 11.99
CA LEU A 881 -12.76 2.08 13.17
C LEU A 881 -12.81 0.65 13.70
N ALA A 882 -12.95 -0.34 12.81
CA ALA A 882 -12.96 -1.75 13.21
C ALA A 882 -11.63 -2.20 13.81
N LEU A 883 -10.50 -1.96 13.13
CA LEU A 883 -9.18 -2.39 13.56
C LEU A 883 -8.76 -1.73 14.88
N SER A 884 -8.87 -0.40 14.97
CA SER A 884 -8.50 0.37 16.15
C SER A 884 -9.42 0.05 17.34
N SER A 885 -10.72 -0.16 17.11
CA SER A 885 -11.64 -0.59 18.18
C SER A 885 -11.29 -1.99 18.69
N ILE A 886 -10.97 -2.94 17.81
CA ILE A 886 -10.61 -4.31 18.20
C ILE A 886 -9.28 -4.33 18.96
N ALA A 887 -8.29 -3.57 18.51
CA ALA A 887 -7.01 -3.40 19.20
C ALA A 887 -7.22 -2.85 20.63
N TRP A 888 -8.00 -1.77 20.74
CA TRP A 888 -8.33 -1.15 22.02
C TRP A 888 -9.10 -2.12 22.93
N LEU A 889 -10.10 -2.82 22.41
CA LEU A 889 -10.87 -3.82 23.15
C LEU A 889 -9.99 -4.98 23.64
N ALA A 890 -8.94 -5.33 22.90
CA ALA A 890 -7.99 -6.38 23.29
C ALA A 890 -6.98 -5.94 24.37
N GLY A 891 -7.01 -4.68 24.82
CA GLY A 891 -6.03 -4.12 25.74
C GLY A 891 -4.71 -3.72 25.07
N LEU A 892 -4.70 -3.65 23.74
CA LEU A 892 -3.52 -3.34 22.93
C LEU A 892 -3.57 -1.87 22.49
N ASP A 893 -3.54 -0.96 23.46
CA ASP A 893 -3.67 0.48 23.23
C ASP A 893 -2.58 1.03 22.28
N ASP A 894 -1.38 0.44 22.32
CA ASP A 894 -0.27 0.71 21.40
C ASP A 894 -0.59 0.36 19.93
N LEU A 895 -1.54 -0.56 19.70
CA LEU A 895 -1.99 -0.97 18.35
C LEU A 895 -3.09 -0.08 17.78
N VAL A 896 -3.66 0.84 18.57
CA VAL A 896 -4.82 1.64 18.17
C VAL A 896 -4.41 2.73 17.16
N ALA A 897 -3.20 3.29 17.30
CA ALA A 897 -2.66 4.37 16.45
C ALA A 897 -1.86 3.89 15.22
N THR A 898 -1.86 2.59 14.91
CA THR A 898 -1.03 1.98 13.86
C THR A 898 -1.82 1.40 12.68
N ALA A 899 -3.15 1.55 12.63
CA ALA A 899 -3.95 0.96 11.57
C ALA A 899 -4.00 1.80 10.25
N ALA A 900 -3.57 1.10 9.21
CA ALA A 900 -4.13 0.88 7.87
C ALA A 900 -4.49 1.99 6.86
N THR A 901 -4.71 3.28 7.19
CA THR A 901 -5.24 4.19 6.14
C THR A 901 -4.76 5.65 6.16
N GLY A 902 -3.76 5.99 6.97
CA GLY A 902 -3.36 7.37 7.28
C GLY A 902 -2.67 8.20 6.17
N ARG A 903 -2.87 7.91 4.88
CA ARG A 903 -2.15 8.59 3.78
C ARG A 903 -3.00 8.98 2.58
N GLU A 904 -4.28 9.28 2.80
CA GLU A 904 -5.09 9.77 1.68
C GLU A 904 -4.86 11.26 1.46
N ILE A 905 -4.50 11.58 0.22
CA ILE A 905 -4.45 12.95 -0.28
C ILE A 905 -5.88 13.46 -0.19
N SER A 906 -6.06 14.62 0.43
CA SER A 906 -7.31 15.35 0.46
C SER A 906 -7.91 15.45 -0.95
N ARG A 907 -9.23 15.37 -1.06
CA ARG A 907 -9.94 15.27 -2.36
C ARG A 907 -10.81 16.49 -2.58
N PHE A 908 -11.06 16.81 -3.84
CA PHE A 908 -12.05 17.82 -4.18
C PHE A 908 -13.45 17.32 -3.82
N SER A 909 -14.16 18.10 -3.01
CA SER A 909 -15.53 17.86 -2.59
C SER A 909 -16.40 19.10 -2.83
N GLY A 910 -17.67 18.88 -3.17
CA GLY A 910 -18.61 19.98 -3.41
C GLY A 910 -18.39 20.72 -4.74
N LEU A 911 -17.66 20.13 -5.68
CA LEU A 911 -17.39 20.71 -7.00
C LEU A 911 -18.45 20.26 -8.02
N SER A 912 -19.51 21.07 -8.19
CA SER A 912 -20.48 20.85 -9.26
C SER A 912 -19.86 20.95 -10.66
N SER A 913 -20.46 20.30 -11.66
CA SER A 913 -20.05 20.39 -13.06
C SER A 913 -19.98 21.83 -13.56
N ASP A 914 -20.93 22.65 -13.12
CA ASP A 914 -21.05 24.06 -13.49
C ASP A 914 -19.96 24.89 -12.82
N ALA A 915 -19.68 24.66 -11.54
CA ALA A 915 -18.58 25.30 -10.82
C ALA A 915 -17.24 24.94 -11.46
N ARG A 916 -17.03 23.68 -11.82
CA ARG A 916 -15.83 23.22 -12.52
C ARG A 916 -15.65 23.91 -13.87
N ALA A 917 -16.70 23.96 -14.69
CA ALA A 917 -16.63 24.61 -16.00
C ALA A 917 -16.38 26.13 -15.88
N ALA A 918 -17.05 26.78 -14.92
CA ALA A 918 -16.87 28.20 -14.62
C ALA A 918 -15.44 28.50 -14.17
N TRP A 919 -14.89 27.75 -13.22
CA TRP A 919 -13.50 27.90 -12.76
C TRP A 919 -12.50 27.60 -13.85
N GLY A 920 -12.69 26.52 -14.63
CA GLY A 920 -11.82 26.18 -15.73
C GLY A 920 -11.71 27.31 -16.76
N LEU A 921 -12.85 27.89 -17.16
CA LEU A 921 -12.87 29.03 -18.09
C LEU A 921 -12.30 30.29 -17.44
N ALA A 922 -12.71 30.61 -16.21
CA ALA A 922 -12.25 31.79 -15.48
C ALA A 922 -10.74 31.79 -15.26
N LEU A 923 -10.15 30.67 -14.83
CA LEU A 923 -8.72 30.51 -14.63
C LEU A 923 -7.94 30.59 -15.95
N THR A 924 -8.44 29.95 -17.01
CA THR A 924 -7.81 30.00 -18.34
C THR A 924 -7.79 31.42 -18.90
N VAL A 925 -8.91 32.15 -18.77
CA VAL A 925 -9.02 33.55 -19.21
C VAL A 925 -8.17 34.46 -18.32
N PHE A 926 -8.23 34.31 -17.00
CA PHE A 926 -7.52 35.17 -16.06
C PHE A 926 -6.01 34.98 -16.14
N LEU A 927 -5.52 33.74 -16.14
CA LEU A 927 -4.08 33.43 -16.19
C LEU A 927 -3.50 33.59 -17.60
N GLY A 928 -4.30 33.42 -18.65
CA GLY A 928 -3.87 33.65 -20.03
C GLY A 928 -3.93 35.12 -20.47
N LEU A 929 -5.07 35.79 -20.31
CA LEU A 929 -5.26 37.17 -20.80
C LEU A 929 -4.91 38.24 -19.75
N GLY A 930 -5.03 37.94 -18.46
CA GLY A 930 -4.74 38.90 -17.38
C GLY A 930 -3.33 39.50 -17.46
N PRO A 931 -2.27 38.68 -17.57
CA PRO A 931 -0.91 39.18 -17.76
C PRO A 931 -0.76 40.03 -19.03
N MET A 932 -1.43 39.67 -20.13
CA MET A 932 -1.38 40.47 -21.37
C MET A 932 -2.02 41.85 -21.17
N LEU A 933 -3.19 41.92 -20.52
CA LEU A 933 -3.88 43.19 -20.22
C LEU A 933 -3.02 44.08 -19.33
N LEU A 934 -2.49 43.54 -18.22
CA LEU A 934 -1.57 44.28 -17.34
C LEU A 934 -0.33 44.77 -18.09
N GLY A 935 0.26 43.93 -18.94
CA GLY A 935 1.38 44.31 -19.79
C GLY A 935 1.06 45.45 -20.75
N THR A 936 -0.10 45.44 -21.40
CA THR A 936 -0.54 46.53 -22.29
C THR A 936 -0.81 47.82 -21.52
N MET A 937 -1.35 47.74 -20.31
CA MET A 937 -1.58 48.89 -19.44
C MET A 937 -0.24 49.52 -19.01
N VAL A 938 0.71 48.72 -18.52
CA VAL A 938 2.05 49.20 -18.15
C VAL A 938 2.77 49.83 -19.35
N TRP A 939 2.70 49.19 -20.51
CA TRP A 939 3.32 49.70 -21.74
C TRP A 939 2.69 51.02 -22.21
N SER A 940 1.36 51.13 -22.19
CA SER A 940 0.64 52.35 -22.58
C SER A 940 0.88 53.51 -21.62
N MET A 941 0.86 53.26 -20.30
CA MET A 941 1.17 54.28 -19.28
C MET A 941 2.58 54.84 -19.45
N ARG A 942 3.57 53.96 -19.69
CA ARG A 942 4.95 54.39 -19.95
C ARG A 942 5.02 55.30 -21.17
N ARG A 943 4.34 54.94 -22.26
CA ARG A 943 4.31 55.71 -23.50
C ARG A 943 3.60 57.07 -23.35
N ALA A 944 2.69 57.20 -22.40
CA ALA A 944 2.04 58.47 -22.07
C ALA A 944 2.93 59.41 -21.23
N THR A 945 3.89 58.86 -20.49
CA THR A 945 4.86 59.61 -19.66
C THR A 945 6.20 59.92 -20.34
N SER A 946 6.44 59.35 -21.52
CA SER A 946 7.65 59.55 -22.35
C SER A 946 7.33 60.44 -23.54
#